data_AF-A0A183DR17-F1
#
_entry.id   AF-A0A183DR17-F1
#
_cell.length_a   1.000
_cell.length_b   1.000
_cell.length_c   1.000
_cell.angle_alpha   90.00
_cell.angle_beta   90.00
_cell.angle_gamma   90.00
#
_symmetry.space_group_name_H-M   'P 1'
#
loop_
_entity.id
_entity.type
_entity.pdbx_description
1 polymer ?
#
loop_
_entity_poly.entity_id
_entity_poly.type
_entity_poly.pdbx_seq_one_letter_code
_entity_poly.pdbx_strand_id
1 'polypeptide(L)'
;MCENFLRVAELVLSWNFEEHRFPIRISYADESSPAATLRPPYSWKEIFRSDNFLCIFFELHKRVRHKETMRTSSMNCLIQLSSLMGVVLMYEDPVDSAEPLCSLTPTLNCYDKYVANFVIGFLDAFGGGLLDSELIGVSLIIYKLITYHQIYAFGRIGEPFVKFVDFLVQFMTKFASLAMQKALIKSFRGLLDSELIGVSLIIYKLITYHQIYAFGRIGEPFVKFVDFLVQFMTKFASLAMQKALAEDDHAYVDALQNLCEAWWVILRNSEDINDLGNFSIDFKQSTVGFVTAFIPVRECDEMNDEDDREVFGQILDSVGRFASNYVYETLPLILRELHVQIQLALDHIISYGYAELETWREDMHWILLLIGHMTTTGMEDNSASFMTEITEDFVTNVKQGFMDIRIVEQYINGCIDSPRSILTPPPVVPIVQIIGSVIAWCAIEHKWVIEGEGQIASPELMRTSIWCLTRLFSAIGLYTGPQFEDSLEVVARRLSPNLVDFAITKAFGILSKWPGETKLCKEATELLVQLSHAHGEQTARSTRLIPCLTAISVDHLPARRSLLAALARISTSVDDEQYRNSFCGMLLQPLRDKYNSLCQNPEARETDLLDLIDCFCGIADSIQYQYLCPILKTSVALFSMRKGSQPLISAVFDLFNATTKKTSLFLDNRSCVADIHSVGVEIIFFF
;
A
#
# COMPACT_ATOMS: atom_id res chain seq x y z
N MET A 1 -35.41 24.94 -32.39
CA MET A 1 -35.27 26.07 -31.43
C MET A 1 -34.93 25.56 -30.04
N CYS A 2 -35.77 24.76 -29.36
CA CYS A 2 -35.46 24.21 -28.03
C CYS A 2 -34.17 23.38 -27.95
N GLU A 3 -33.87 22.56 -28.97
CA GLU A 3 -32.62 21.78 -29.02
C GLU A 3 -31.37 22.67 -29.10
N ASN A 4 -31.40 23.68 -29.97
CA ASN A 4 -30.32 24.67 -30.06
C ASN A 4 -30.18 25.46 -28.76
N PHE A 5 -31.28 25.81 -28.10
CA PHE A 5 -31.26 26.45 -26.79
C PHE A 5 -30.62 25.55 -25.73
N LEU A 6 -31.04 24.29 -25.63
CA LEU A 6 -30.49 23.33 -24.67
C LEU A 6 -29.00 23.09 -24.88
N ARG A 7 -28.56 22.97 -26.13
CA ARG A 7 -27.13 22.80 -26.45
C ARG A 7 -26.30 24.01 -26.02
N VAL A 8 -26.82 25.22 -26.20
CA VAL A 8 -26.15 26.45 -25.74
C VAL A 8 -26.19 26.55 -24.22
N ALA A 9 -27.32 26.27 -23.59
CA ALA A 9 -27.47 26.30 -22.14
C ALA A 9 -26.53 25.29 -21.46
N GLU A 10 -26.46 24.07 -21.98
CA GLU A 10 -25.56 23.01 -21.52
C GLU A 10 -24.10 23.46 -21.58
N LEU A 11 -23.66 24.00 -22.74
CA LEU A 11 -22.31 24.51 -22.93
C LEU A 11 -21.98 25.67 -21.97
N VAL A 12 -22.91 26.61 -21.79
CA VAL A 12 -22.69 27.78 -20.93
C VAL A 12 -22.65 27.40 -19.45
N LEU A 13 -23.49 26.45 -19.03
CA LEU A 13 -23.52 25.94 -17.66
C LEU A 13 -22.34 25.01 -17.34
N SER A 14 -21.61 24.53 -18.35
CA SER A 14 -20.39 23.72 -18.17
C SER A 14 -19.09 24.53 -18.22
N TRP A 15 -19.15 25.86 -18.37
CA TRP A 15 -17.94 26.71 -18.36
C TRP A 15 -17.32 26.81 -16.97
N ASN A 16 -15.98 26.79 -16.92
CA ASN A 16 -15.21 27.08 -15.72
C ASN A 16 -14.94 28.61 -15.64
N PHE A 17 -15.38 29.24 -14.55
CA PHE A 17 -15.31 30.70 -14.36
C PHE A 17 -14.24 31.12 -13.34
N GLU A 18 -13.28 30.26 -13.00
CA GLU A 18 -12.19 30.59 -12.06
C GLU A 18 -11.12 31.52 -12.67
N GLU A 19 -10.85 32.64 -11.99
CA GLU A 19 -9.64 33.44 -12.21
C GLU A 19 -8.45 32.81 -11.45
N HIS A 20 -7.60 32.06 -12.17
CA HIS A 20 -6.23 31.64 -11.84
C HIS A 20 -5.65 32.09 -10.47
N ARG A 21 -5.88 31.34 -9.38
CA ARG A 21 -4.99 31.31 -8.20
C ARG A 21 -5.17 30.03 -7.35
N PHE A 22 -4.49 28.92 -7.68
CA PHE A 22 -3.99 27.92 -6.69
C PHE A 22 -2.89 27.04 -7.33
N PRO A 23 -1.95 26.48 -6.54
CA PRO A 23 -0.78 25.77 -7.05
C PRO A 23 -1.12 24.36 -7.54
N ILE A 24 -0.37 23.96 -8.56
CA ILE A 24 -0.38 22.69 -9.27
C ILE A 24 -0.14 21.54 -8.28
N ARG A 25 -1.20 20.96 -7.69
CA ARG A 25 -1.19 19.63 -7.05
C ARG A 25 -2.56 18.99 -6.85
N ILE A 26 -3.64 19.60 -7.32
CA ILE A 26 -4.98 18.99 -7.41
C ILE A 26 -5.54 19.33 -8.78
N SER A 27 -5.09 18.64 -9.82
CA SER A 27 -5.72 18.74 -11.15
C SER A 27 -5.43 17.49 -11.98
N TYR A 28 -6.12 16.40 -11.62
CA TYR A 28 -6.48 15.32 -12.55
C TYR A 28 -7.99 15.07 -12.50
N ALA A 29 -8.78 16.12 -12.22
CA ALA A 29 -10.20 16.10 -12.51
C ALA A 29 -10.36 16.57 -13.95
N ASP A 30 -10.53 15.61 -14.86
CA ASP A 30 -10.86 15.83 -16.27
C ASP A 30 -11.94 16.94 -16.41
N GLU A 31 -11.72 17.92 -17.28
CA GLU A 31 -12.58 19.10 -17.44
C GLU A 31 -13.97 18.73 -18.00
N SER A 32 -14.11 17.54 -18.60
CA SER A 32 -15.37 16.90 -18.98
C SER A 32 -16.05 16.11 -17.86
N SER A 33 -15.45 16.06 -16.66
CA SER A 33 -15.93 15.21 -15.58
C SER A 33 -17.31 15.68 -15.09
N PRO A 34 -18.27 14.76 -14.91
CA PRO A 34 -19.53 15.06 -14.24
C PRO A 34 -19.36 15.53 -12.77
N ALA A 35 -18.14 15.60 -12.24
CA ALA A 35 -17.78 16.16 -10.94
C ALA A 35 -17.44 17.68 -10.96
N ALA A 36 -17.41 18.36 -12.12
CA ALA A 36 -17.14 19.80 -12.18
C ALA A 36 -18.26 20.62 -11.51
N THR A 37 -17.89 21.66 -10.75
CA THR A 37 -18.82 22.56 -10.04
C THR A 37 -19.13 23.82 -10.83
N LEU A 38 -20.39 24.26 -10.82
CA LEU A 38 -20.81 25.52 -11.45
C LEU A 38 -20.54 26.72 -10.51
N ARG A 39 -19.58 27.60 -10.88
CA ARG A 39 -19.16 28.76 -10.08
C ARG A 39 -19.28 30.10 -10.83
N PRO A 40 -20.49 30.58 -11.17
CA PRO A 40 -20.68 31.74 -12.02
C PRO A 40 -20.16 33.04 -11.38
N PRO A 41 -19.78 34.05 -12.20
CA PRO A 41 -19.34 35.35 -11.70
C PRO A 41 -20.48 36.10 -11.00
N TYR A 42 -20.12 37.04 -10.11
CA TYR A 42 -21.10 37.83 -9.34
C TYR A 42 -22.13 38.56 -10.21
N SER A 43 -21.76 38.94 -11.44
CA SER A 43 -22.69 39.60 -12.38
C SER A 43 -23.93 38.77 -12.73
N TRP A 44 -23.91 37.45 -12.49
CA TRP A 44 -25.05 36.56 -12.76
C TRP A 44 -25.97 36.37 -11.54
N LYS A 45 -25.73 37.12 -10.44
CA LYS A 45 -26.50 37.06 -9.18
C LYS A 45 -28.01 37.09 -9.40
N GLU A 46 -28.49 38.07 -10.16
CA GLU A 46 -29.94 38.25 -10.42
C GLU A 46 -30.57 37.08 -11.18
N ILE A 47 -29.79 36.37 -12.00
CA ILE A 47 -30.29 35.23 -12.78
C ILE A 47 -30.57 34.05 -11.86
N PHE A 48 -29.60 33.66 -11.02
CA PHE A 48 -29.74 32.49 -10.15
C PHE A 48 -30.55 32.75 -8.87
N ARG A 49 -30.71 34.01 -8.45
CA ARG A 49 -31.62 34.40 -7.36
C ARG A 49 -33.09 34.50 -7.80
N SER A 50 -33.35 34.42 -9.11
CA SER A 50 -34.71 34.43 -9.66
C SER A 50 -35.44 33.12 -9.39
N ASP A 51 -36.64 33.20 -8.80
CA ASP A 51 -37.49 32.03 -8.54
C ASP A 51 -37.91 31.29 -9.82
N ASN A 52 -37.95 32.00 -10.94
CA ASN A 52 -38.40 31.44 -12.21
C ASN A 52 -37.29 30.69 -12.94
N PHE A 53 -36.02 30.94 -12.62
CA PHE A 53 -34.89 30.41 -13.40
C PHE A 53 -34.83 28.87 -13.32
N LEU A 54 -34.83 28.30 -12.12
CA LEU A 54 -34.84 26.84 -11.95
C LEU A 54 -36.13 26.20 -12.48
N CYS A 55 -37.27 26.86 -12.27
CA CYS A 55 -38.56 26.40 -12.74
C CYS A 55 -38.57 26.18 -14.27
N ILE A 56 -37.96 27.09 -15.03
CA ILE A 56 -37.85 26.96 -16.49
C ILE A 56 -37.12 25.68 -16.89
N PHE A 57 -36.00 25.34 -16.24
CA PHE A 57 -35.22 24.14 -16.58
C PHE A 57 -35.95 22.84 -16.21
N PHE A 58 -36.64 22.78 -15.07
CA PHE A 58 -37.45 21.63 -14.70
C PHE A 58 -38.68 21.46 -15.62
N GLU A 59 -39.39 22.54 -15.94
CA GLU A 59 -40.51 22.52 -16.90
C GLU A 59 -40.05 22.11 -18.30
N LEU A 60 -38.91 22.63 -18.74
CA LEU A 60 -38.32 22.27 -20.02
C LEU A 60 -37.97 20.79 -20.06
N HIS A 61 -37.32 20.26 -19.02
CA HIS A 61 -37.00 18.83 -18.91
C HIS A 61 -38.26 17.97 -18.98
N LYS A 62 -39.30 18.28 -18.19
CA LYS A 62 -40.59 17.55 -18.22
C LYS A 62 -41.20 17.47 -19.62
N ARG A 63 -41.08 18.54 -20.42
CA ARG A 63 -41.62 18.58 -21.80
C ARG A 63 -40.78 17.82 -22.81
N VAL A 64 -39.46 17.72 -22.60
CA VAL A 64 -38.55 17.09 -23.56
C VAL A 64 -38.06 15.70 -23.14
N ARG A 65 -38.41 15.22 -21.94
CA ARG A 65 -37.91 13.96 -21.36
C ARG A 65 -38.11 12.71 -22.21
N HIS A 66 -39.07 12.72 -23.12
CA HIS A 66 -39.33 11.61 -24.05
C HIS A 66 -38.53 11.67 -25.36
N LYS A 67 -37.71 12.71 -25.57
CA LYS A 67 -36.86 12.89 -26.76
C LYS A 67 -35.40 12.69 -26.38
N GLU A 68 -34.77 11.65 -26.90
CA GLU A 68 -33.44 11.20 -26.47
C GLU A 68 -32.35 12.29 -26.41
N THR A 69 -32.12 13.01 -27.51
CA THR A 69 -31.08 14.06 -27.57
C THR A 69 -31.37 15.22 -26.61
N MET A 70 -32.61 15.72 -26.61
CA MET A 70 -33.03 16.84 -25.77
C MET A 70 -33.13 16.45 -24.28
N ARG A 71 -33.47 15.19 -23.98
CA ARG A 71 -33.48 14.65 -22.61
C ARG A 71 -32.06 14.69 -22.05
N THR A 72 -31.07 14.22 -22.79
CA THR A 72 -29.66 14.25 -22.35
C THR A 72 -29.19 15.67 -22.09
N SER A 73 -29.37 16.59 -23.04
CA SER A 73 -28.94 17.99 -22.85
C SER A 73 -29.69 18.72 -21.72
N SER A 74 -31.00 18.51 -21.58
CA SER A 74 -31.76 19.10 -20.47
C SER A 74 -31.39 18.50 -19.11
N MET A 75 -31.08 17.20 -19.07
CA MET A 75 -30.58 16.53 -17.86
C MET A 75 -29.21 17.06 -17.45
N ASN A 76 -28.28 17.23 -18.41
CA ASN A 76 -26.96 17.80 -18.15
C ASN A 76 -27.04 19.23 -17.60
N CYS A 77 -27.99 20.04 -18.08
CA CYS A 77 -28.25 21.36 -17.49
C CYS A 77 -28.65 21.24 -16.00
N LEU A 78 -29.58 20.32 -15.66
CA LEU A 78 -30.01 20.12 -14.27
C LEU A 78 -28.86 19.60 -13.38
N ILE A 79 -28.00 18.71 -13.89
CA ILE A 79 -26.79 18.22 -13.21
C ILE A 79 -25.83 19.37 -12.92
N GLN A 80 -25.65 20.33 -13.82
CA GLN A 80 -24.77 21.47 -13.53
C GLN A 80 -25.39 22.42 -12.50
N LEU A 81 -26.69 22.70 -12.62
CA LEU A 81 -27.44 23.55 -11.69
C LEU A 81 -27.50 22.99 -10.26
N SER A 82 -27.42 21.66 -10.09
CA SER A 82 -27.35 21.02 -8.77
C SER A 82 -26.00 21.16 -8.06
N SER A 83 -24.99 21.71 -8.74
CA SER A 83 -23.65 21.99 -8.18
C SER A 83 -23.35 23.50 -8.11
N LEU A 84 -24.37 24.36 -8.13
CA LEU A 84 -24.18 25.81 -8.08
C LEU A 84 -23.53 26.23 -6.76
N MET A 85 -22.35 26.85 -6.87
CA MET A 85 -21.54 27.31 -5.75
C MET A 85 -21.00 28.72 -5.99
N GLY A 86 -20.60 29.40 -4.91
CA GLY A 86 -19.87 30.68 -4.98
C GLY A 86 -20.71 31.92 -4.62
N VAL A 87 -20.15 33.08 -4.97
CA VAL A 87 -20.59 34.41 -4.49
C VAL A 87 -22.01 34.79 -4.90
N VAL A 88 -22.58 34.14 -5.91
CA VAL A 88 -23.94 34.40 -6.38
C VAL A 88 -25.01 34.06 -5.34
N LEU A 89 -24.77 33.02 -4.53
CA LEU A 89 -25.69 32.60 -3.46
C LEU A 89 -25.29 33.14 -2.06
N MET A 90 -24.11 33.76 -1.93
CA MET A 90 -23.58 34.27 -0.66
C MET A 90 -23.71 35.81 -0.57
N TYR A 91 -23.63 36.34 0.66
CA TYR A 91 -23.79 37.74 1.07
C TYR A 91 -25.23 38.31 1.09
N GLU A 92 -25.64 38.65 2.32
CA GLU A 92 -26.55 39.76 2.62
C GLU A 92 -25.91 41.05 2.09
N ASP A 93 -26.68 41.88 1.39
CA ASP A 93 -26.22 43.23 1.04
C ASP A 93 -25.98 44.00 2.37
N PRO A 94 -24.91 44.81 2.50
CA PRO A 94 -24.69 45.60 3.70
C PRO A 94 -25.92 46.47 3.95
N VAL A 95 -26.63 46.20 5.05
CA VAL A 95 -27.88 46.86 5.42
C VAL A 95 -27.57 48.31 5.82
N ASP A 96 -27.77 49.24 4.90
CA ASP A 96 -28.09 50.64 5.22
C ASP A 96 -29.61 50.78 5.34
N SER A 97 -30.17 50.41 6.50
CA SER A 97 -31.37 51.04 7.10
C SER A 97 -31.96 50.17 8.20
N ALA A 98 -32.08 50.77 9.38
CA ALA A 98 -32.79 50.24 10.54
C ALA A 98 -34.28 50.01 10.25
N GLU A 99 -34.78 48.79 10.45
CA GLU A 99 -36.17 48.55 10.88
C GLU A 99 -36.23 47.41 11.93
N PRO A 100 -37.15 47.47 12.91
CA PRO A 100 -37.14 46.58 14.06
C PRO A 100 -37.79 45.22 13.77
N LEU A 101 -37.25 44.19 14.41
CA LEU A 101 -37.78 42.84 14.56
C LEU A 101 -39.31 42.82 14.76
N CYS A 102 -40.07 42.41 13.74
CA CYS A 102 -41.40 41.84 13.94
C CYS A 102 -41.89 41.03 12.71
N SER A 103 -41.33 39.84 12.47
CA SER A 103 -42.02 38.79 11.72
C SER A 103 -41.53 37.39 12.18
N LEU A 104 -42.40 36.64 12.84
CA LEU A 104 -42.19 35.26 13.31
C LEU A 104 -42.28 34.23 12.16
N THR A 105 -41.68 34.53 11.01
CA THR A 105 -41.50 33.56 9.91
C THR A 105 -40.02 33.57 9.53
N PRO A 106 -39.30 32.44 9.57
CA PRO A 106 -37.91 32.41 9.14
C PRO A 106 -37.88 32.69 7.64
N THR A 107 -37.52 33.91 7.25
CA THR A 107 -37.27 34.26 5.86
C THR A 107 -36.05 33.47 5.40
N LEU A 108 -36.26 32.44 4.58
CA LEU A 108 -35.18 31.67 3.96
C LEU A 108 -34.22 32.65 3.25
N ASN A 109 -32.92 32.57 3.56
CA ASN A 109 -31.92 33.35 2.83
C ASN A 109 -31.86 32.89 1.35
N CYS A 110 -31.22 33.67 0.47
CA CYS A 110 -31.20 33.36 -0.96
C CYS A 110 -30.60 31.97 -1.27
N TYR A 111 -29.66 31.51 -0.46
CA TYR A 111 -29.05 30.19 -0.57
C TYR A 111 -30.07 29.08 -0.26
N ASP A 112 -30.70 29.14 0.92
CA ASP A 112 -31.70 28.18 1.37
C ASP A 112 -32.90 28.17 0.41
N LYS A 113 -33.27 29.33 -0.14
CA LYS A 113 -34.34 29.48 -1.15
C LYS A 113 -34.01 28.77 -2.46
N TYR A 114 -32.76 28.86 -2.94
CA TYR A 114 -32.31 28.15 -4.13
C TYR A 114 -32.37 26.63 -3.93
N VAL A 115 -31.86 26.14 -2.79
CA VAL A 115 -31.90 24.70 -2.46
C VAL A 115 -33.35 24.22 -2.32
N ALA A 116 -34.22 24.99 -1.67
CA ALA A 116 -35.65 24.70 -1.56
C ALA A 116 -36.33 24.58 -2.93
N ASN A 117 -36.14 25.58 -3.81
CA ASN A 117 -36.71 25.59 -5.14
C ASN A 117 -36.18 24.43 -6.00
N PHE A 118 -34.90 24.06 -5.83
CA PHE A 118 -34.32 22.91 -6.53
C PHE A 118 -34.96 21.60 -6.07
N VAL A 119 -35.05 21.36 -4.75
CA VAL A 119 -35.64 20.13 -4.19
C VAL A 119 -37.12 20.01 -4.57
N ILE A 120 -37.87 21.11 -4.53
CA ILE A 120 -39.27 21.13 -4.95
C ILE A 120 -39.41 20.80 -6.44
N GLY A 121 -38.62 21.44 -7.31
CA GLY A 121 -38.63 21.17 -8.74
C GLY A 121 -38.18 19.75 -9.09
N PHE A 122 -37.20 19.22 -8.34
CA PHE A 122 -36.73 17.84 -8.47
C PHE A 122 -37.83 16.83 -8.13
N LEU A 123 -38.51 17.02 -6.99
CA LEU A 123 -39.60 16.14 -6.57
C LEU A 123 -40.78 16.18 -7.54
N ASP A 124 -41.12 17.37 -8.05
CA ASP A 124 -42.17 17.53 -9.05
C ASP A 124 -41.81 16.86 -10.39
N ALA A 125 -40.54 16.93 -10.82
CA ALA A 125 -40.08 16.32 -12.06
C ALA A 125 -39.94 14.78 -11.99
N PHE A 126 -39.45 14.25 -10.87
CA PHE A 126 -39.03 12.85 -10.77
C PHE A 126 -39.82 12.00 -9.76
N GLY A 127 -40.50 12.62 -8.79
CA GLY A 127 -41.23 11.93 -7.73
C GLY A 127 -42.41 11.08 -8.22
N GLY A 128 -42.97 11.39 -9.39
CA GLY A 128 -44.03 10.62 -10.04
C GLY A 128 -43.54 9.40 -10.85
N GLY A 129 -42.23 9.21 -11.00
CA GLY A 129 -41.64 8.08 -11.72
C GLY A 129 -40.46 8.45 -12.63
N LEU A 130 -39.45 7.58 -12.61
CA LEU A 130 -38.19 7.71 -13.35
C LEU A 130 -38.18 6.82 -14.59
N LEU A 131 -37.64 7.34 -15.69
CA LEU A 131 -37.25 6.55 -16.85
C LEU A 131 -35.88 5.93 -16.61
N ASP A 132 -35.63 4.73 -17.14
CA ASP A 132 -34.32 4.03 -17.03
C ASP A 132 -33.14 4.89 -17.53
N SER A 133 -33.38 5.70 -18.55
CA SER A 133 -32.39 6.61 -19.14
C SER A 133 -32.10 7.86 -18.30
N GLU A 134 -32.92 8.15 -17.28
CA GLU A 134 -32.75 9.31 -16.40
C GLU A 134 -31.95 8.94 -15.14
N LEU A 135 -31.75 7.64 -14.85
CA LEU A 135 -31.15 7.15 -13.62
C LEU A 135 -29.77 7.75 -13.33
N ILE A 136 -28.87 7.74 -14.33
CA ILE A 136 -27.51 8.28 -14.16
C ILE A 136 -27.57 9.78 -13.85
N GLY A 137 -28.39 10.53 -14.57
CA GLY A 137 -28.51 11.98 -14.36
C GLY A 137 -29.11 12.33 -13.01
N VAL A 138 -30.11 11.58 -12.56
CA VAL A 138 -30.71 11.75 -11.23
C VAL A 138 -29.73 11.38 -10.12
N SER A 139 -28.96 10.30 -10.28
CA SER A 139 -27.87 9.96 -9.34
C SER A 139 -26.82 11.07 -9.24
N LEU A 140 -26.42 11.66 -10.37
CA LEU A 140 -25.47 12.77 -10.40
C LEU A 140 -26.04 14.04 -9.74
N ILE A 141 -27.32 14.34 -9.97
CA ILE A 141 -28.01 15.45 -9.29
C ILE A 141 -28.00 15.24 -7.78
N ILE A 142 -28.39 14.05 -7.30
CA ILE A 142 -28.41 13.72 -5.87
C ILE A 142 -27.01 13.84 -5.26
N TYR A 143 -26.00 13.24 -5.91
CA TYR A 143 -24.61 13.32 -5.49
C TYR A 143 -24.17 14.78 -5.33
N LYS A 144 -24.35 15.59 -6.38
CA LYS A 144 -23.98 17.00 -6.37
C LYS A 144 -24.73 17.80 -5.32
N LEU A 145 -26.03 17.55 -5.14
CA LEU A 145 -26.83 18.24 -4.13
C LEU A 145 -26.28 18.00 -2.72
N ILE A 146 -25.96 16.74 -2.39
CA ILE A 146 -25.46 16.36 -1.06
C ILE A 146 -24.01 16.82 -0.86
N THR A 147 -23.18 16.74 -1.90
CA THR A 147 -21.75 17.08 -1.82
C THR A 147 -21.50 18.59 -1.76
N TYR A 148 -22.24 19.38 -2.53
CA TYR A 148 -21.94 20.81 -2.68
C TYR A 148 -22.83 21.72 -1.81
N HIS A 149 -24.00 21.25 -1.33
CA HIS A 149 -24.86 22.07 -0.49
C HIS A 149 -24.84 21.70 0.99
N GLN A 150 -24.99 22.70 1.87
CA GLN A 150 -24.95 22.50 3.31
C GLN A 150 -26.16 21.69 3.80
N ILE A 151 -25.90 20.64 4.59
CA ILE A 151 -26.96 19.73 5.09
C ILE A 151 -28.03 20.47 5.92
N TYR A 152 -27.64 21.54 6.64
CA TYR A 152 -28.56 22.35 7.42
C TYR A 152 -29.54 23.16 6.57
N ALA A 153 -29.18 23.51 5.33
CA ALA A 153 -30.09 24.19 4.41
C ALA A 153 -31.28 23.29 4.06
N PHE A 154 -31.03 21.99 3.87
CA PHE A 154 -32.08 21.00 3.62
C PHE A 154 -33.05 20.84 4.79
N GLY A 155 -32.54 20.81 6.02
CA GLY A 155 -33.38 20.73 7.23
C GLY A 155 -34.32 21.91 7.43
N ARG A 156 -34.00 23.09 6.87
CA ARG A 156 -34.82 24.31 6.94
C ARG A 156 -35.97 24.36 5.93
N ILE A 157 -35.98 23.46 4.94
CA ILE A 157 -36.99 23.41 3.86
C ILE A 157 -38.31 22.79 4.36
N GLY A 158 -38.26 21.96 5.42
CA GLY A 158 -39.45 21.32 6.01
C GLY A 158 -39.95 20.10 5.21
N GLU A 159 -41.25 20.03 4.94
CA GLU A 159 -41.92 18.87 4.31
C GLU A 159 -41.29 18.40 2.98
N PRO A 160 -40.84 19.27 2.06
CA PRO A 160 -40.18 18.85 0.82
C PRO A 160 -38.88 18.07 1.08
N PHE A 161 -38.14 18.37 2.14
CA PHE A 161 -36.94 17.59 2.47
C PHE A 161 -37.27 16.17 2.91
N VAL A 162 -38.34 15.99 3.70
CA VAL A 162 -38.81 14.65 4.09
C VAL A 162 -39.19 13.83 2.86
N LYS A 163 -39.96 14.42 1.93
CA LYS A 163 -40.31 13.78 0.66
C LYS A 163 -39.10 13.47 -0.22
N PHE A 164 -38.07 14.32 -0.19
CA PHE A 164 -36.80 14.08 -0.88
C PHE A 164 -36.05 12.91 -0.26
N VAL A 165 -35.98 12.82 1.07
CA VAL A 165 -35.38 11.67 1.75
C VAL A 165 -36.16 10.38 1.47
N ASP A 166 -37.49 10.40 1.48
CA ASP A 166 -38.31 9.24 1.10
C ASP A 166 -38.05 8.81 -0.34
N PHE A 167 -37.96 9.78 -1.27
CA PHE A 167 -37.58 9.52 -2.66
C PHE A 167 -36.18 8.92 -2.75
N LEU A 168 -35.20 9.44 -1.99
CA LEU A 168 -33.83 8.91 -1.96
C LEU A 168 -33.82 7.46 -1.49
N VAL A 169 -34.54 7.14 -0.42
CA VAL A 169 -34.62 5.76 0.09
C VAL A 169 -35.21 4.83 -0.97
N GLN A 170 -36.34 5.21 -1.58
CA GLN A 170 -36.98 4.42 -2.63
C GLN A 170 -36.11 4.30 -3.88
N PHE A 171 -35.46 5.38 -4.29
CA PHE A 171 -34.53 5.44 -5.40
C PHE A 171 -33.33 4.53 -5.16
N MET A 172 -32.73 4.58 -3.98
CA MET A 172 -31.60 3.74 -3.59
C MET A 172 -31.98 2.27 -3.57
N THR A 173 -33.15 1.90 -3.01
CA THR A 173 -33.62 0.51 -3.02
C THR A 173 -33.90 0.00 -4.44
N LYS A 174 -34.54 0.82 -5.28
CA LYS A 174 -34.84 0.49 -6.69
C LYS A 174 -33.57 0.47 -7.56
N PHE A 175 -32.65 1.39 -7.35
CA PHE A 175 -31.41 1.50 -8.12
C PHE A 175 -30.43 0.40 -7.71
N ALA A 176 -30.28 0.11 -6.41
CA ALA A 176 -29.48 -1.01 -5.94
C ALA A 176 -30.02 -2.32 -6.52
N SER A 177 -31.33 -2.57 -6.44
CA SER A 177 -31.93 -3.77 -7.05
C SER A 177 -31.78 -3.81 -8.57
N LEU A 178 -31.95 -2.70 -9.30
CA LEU A 178 -31.79 -2.65 -10.76
C LEU A 178 -30.33 -2.78 -11.20
N ALA A 179 -29.39 -2.16 -10.49
CA ALA A 179 -27.95 -2.28 -10.72
C ALA A 179 -27.49 -3.72 -10.46
N MET A 180 -27.93 -4.33 -9.36
CA MET A 180 -27.72 -5.74 -9.06
C MET A 180 -28.32 -6.64 -10.16
N GLN A 181 -29.57 -6.40 -10.58
CA GLN A 181 -30.20 -7.16 -11.67
C GLN A 181 -29.48 -6.98 -13.01
N LYS A 182 -29.04 -5.77 -13.37
CA LYS A 182 -28.32 -5.53 -14.64
C LYS A 182 -26.91 -6.12 -14.64
N ALA A 183 -26.20 -6.04 -13.51
CA ALA A 183 -24.93 -6.75 -13.30
C ALA A 183 -25.12 -8.27 -13.46
N LEU A 184 -26.25 -8.80 -12.99
CA LEU A 184 -26.58 -10.23 -13.10
C LEU A 184 -26.99 -10.69 -14.50
N ILE A 185 -27.71 -9.86 -15.25
CA ILE A 185 -28.24 -10.22 -16.58
C ILE A 185 -27.15 -10.14 -17.65
N LYS A 186 -26.16 -9.25 -17.52
CA LYS A 186 -24.95 -9.28 -18.35
C LYS A 186 -23.88 -10.13 -17.66
N SER A 187 -23.95 -11.45 -17.83
CA SER A 187 -22.78 -12.29 -17.60
C SER A 187 -21.58 -11.70 -18.34
N PHE A 188 -20.39 -11.74 -17.72
CA PHE A 188 -19.06 -11.24 -18.11
C PHE A 188 -18.75 -11.04 -19.63
N ARG A 189 -19.43 -11.73 -20.54
CA ARG A 189 -19.25 -11.68 -22.01
C ARG A 189 -19.75 -10.40 -22.71
N GLY A 190 -20.22 -9.38 -21.99
CA GLY A 190 -20.87 -8.21 -22.61
C GLY A 190 -20.50 -6.84 -22.04
N LEU A 191 -19.46 -6.76 -21.21
CA LEU A 191 -18.85 -5.49 -20.81
C LEU A 191 -17.65 -5.22 -21.71
N LEU A 192 -17.55 -4.01 -22.23
CA LEU A 192 -16.35 -3.55 -22.94
C LEU A 192 -15.26 -3.21 -21.91
N ASP A 193 -13.98 -3.32 -22.29
CA ASP A 193 -12.85 -2.98 -21.42
C ASP A 193 -13.00 -1.55 -20.84
N SER A 194 -13.49 -0.61 -21.65
CA SER A 194 -13.78 0.77 -21.23
C SER A 194 -14.88 0.91 -20.16
N GLU A 195 -15.76 -0.08 -20.02
CA GLU A 195 -16.83 -0.09 -19.02
C GLU A 195 -16.37 -0.64 -17.67
N LEU A 196 -15.29 -1.42 -17.63
CA LEU A 196 -14.83 -2.13 -16.43
C LEU A 196 -14.43 -1.17 -15.30
N ILE A 197 -13.71 -0.10 -15.63
CA ILE A 197 -13.33 0.95 -14.69
C ILE A 197 -14.58 1.63 -14.11
N GLY A 198 -15.54 2.00 -14.95
CA GLY A 198 -16.78 2.64 -14.51
C GLY A 198 -17.62 1.73 -13.61
N VAL A 199 -17.75 0.45 -13.95
CA VAL A 199 -18.47 -0.54 -13.15
C VAL A 199 -17.79 -0.76 -11.79
N SER A 200 -16.46 -0.83 -11.76
CA SER A 200 -15.71 -0.97 -10.51
C SER A 200 -15.97 0.18 -9.54
N LEU A 201 -15.97 1.41 -10.06
CA LEU A 201 -16.23 2.61 -9.27
C LEU A 201 -17.68 2.66 -8.76
N ILE A 202 -18.65 2.20 -9.56
CA ILE A 202 -20.05 2.10 -9.14
C ILE A 202 -20.18 1.12 -7.97
N ILE A 203 -19.58 -0.06 -8.08
CA ILE A 203 -19.62 -1.09 -7.04
C ILE A 203 -18.96 -0.58 -5.77
N TYR A 204 -17.76 0.01 -5.90
CA TYR A 204 -17.04 0.62 -4.79
C TYR A 204 -17.90 1.64 -4.06
N LYS A 205 -18.46 2.62 -4.78
CA LYS A 205 -19.32 3.65 -4.17
C LYS A 205 -20.58 3.04 -3.55
N LEU A 206 -21.22 2.10 -4.24
CA LEU A 206 -22.43 1.45 -3.75
C LEU A 206 -22.18 0.73 -2.41
N ILE A 207 -21.07 0.03 -2.27
CA ILE A 207 -20.80 -0.75 -1.06
C ILE A 207 -20.20 0.11 0.06
N THR A 208 -19.30 1.05 -0.26
CA THR A 208 -18.55 1.80 0.77
C THR A 208 -19.27 3.04 1.29
N TYR A 209 -20.18 3.66 0.52
CA TYR A 209 -20.87 4.90 0.92
C TYR A 209 -22.25 4.65 1.54
N HIS A 210 -22.74 3.41 1.49
CA HIS A 210 -24.03 3.03 2.04
C HIS A 210 -23.86 2.08 3.23
N GLN A 211 -24.80 2.13 4.17
CA GLN A 211 -24.78 1.22 5.32
C GLN A 211 -24.95 -0.22 4.83
N ILE A 212 -23.97 -1.08 5.14
CA ILE A 212 -23.92 -2.47 4.66
C ILE A 212 -25.20 -3.26 5.03
N TYR A 213 -25.79 -2.95 6.18
CA TYR A 213 -27.04 -3.53 6.68
C TYR A 213 -28.27 -3.27 5.80
N ALA A 214 -28.24 -2.21 4.97
CA ALA A 214 -29.31 -1.95 4.01
C ALA A 214 -29.35 -3.02 2.92
N PHE A 215 -28.21 -3.62 2.57
CA PHE A 215 -28.10 -4.64 1.53
C PHE A 215 -28.54 -6.02 2.01
N GLY A 216 -28.29 -6.37 3.27
CA GLY A 216 -28.80 -7.62 3.86
C GLY A 216 -30.31 -7.77 3.76
N ARG A 217 -31.05 -6.65 3.78
CA ARG A 217 -32.53 -6.62 3.65
C ARG A 217 -33.04 -6.84 2.23
N ILE A 218 -32.18 -6.81 1.21
CA ILE A 218 -32.57 -6.96 -0.20
C ILE A 218 -32.92 -8.41 -0.54
N GLY A 219 -32.35 -9.40 0.17
CA GLY A 219 -32.61 -10.82 -0.03
C GLY A 219 -31.84 -11.42 -1.21
N GLU A 220 -32.47 -12.35 -1.95
CA GLU A 220 -31.87 -13.11 -3.06
C GLU A 220 -31.10 -12.27 -4.11
N PRO A 221 -31.52 -11.05 -4.52
CA PRO A 221 -30.75 -10.23 -5.46
C PRO A 221 -29.36 -9.86 -4.94
N PHE A 222 -29.20 -9.70 -3.63
CA PHE A 222 -27.90 -9.38 -3.03
C PHE A 222 -26.95 -10.58 -3.03
N VAL A 223 -27.45 -11.79 -2.74
CA VAL A 223 -26.68 -13.03 -2.86
C VAL A 223 -26.12 -13.19 -4.27
N LYS A 224 -27.00 -13.05 -5.27
CA LYS A 224 -26.60 -13.11 -6.67
C LYS A 224 -25.58 -12.01 -7.00
N PHE A 225 -25.76 -10.79 -6.51
CA PHE A 225 -24.79 -9.71 -6.70
C PHE A 225 -23.42 -10.04 -6.12
N VAL A 226 -23.37 -10.65 -4.93
CA VAL A 226 -22.11 -11.12 -4.32
C VAL A 226 -21.46 -12.20 -5.18
N ASP A 227 -22.22 -13.18 -5.66
CA ASP A 227 -21.70 -14.20 -6.58
C ASP A 227 -21.14 -13.58 -7.87
N PHE A 228 -21.83 -12.56 -8.40
CA PHE A 228 -21.37 -11.80 -9.56
C PHE A 228 -20.08 -11.04 -9.24
N LEU A 229 -20.01 -10.36 -8.10
CA LEU A 229 -18.85 -9.56 -7.68
C LEU A 229 -17.61 -10.43 -7.59
N VAL A 230 -17.70 -11.58 -6.92
CA VAL A 230 -16.59 -12.52 -6.78
C VAL A 230 -16.13 -13.02 -8.14
N GLN A 231 -17.06 -13.47 -8.99
CA GLN A 231 -16.73 -13.92 -10.35
C GLN A 231 -16.13 -12.80 -11.21
N PHE A 232 -16.60 -11.57 -11.03
CA PHE A 232 -16.09 -10.41 -11.73
C PHE A 232 -14.65 -10.13 -11.30
N MET A 233 -14.41 -10.05 -10.00
CA MET A 233 -13.07 -9.84 -9.42
C MET A 233 -12.07 -10.92 -9.84
N THR A 234 -12.43 -12.21 -9.73
CA THR A 234 -11.55 -13.33 -10.12
C THR A 234 -11.09 -13.22 -11.58
N LYS A 235 -12.00 -12.87 -12.50
CA LYS A 235 -11.63 -12.75 -13.93
C LYS A 235 -10.98 -11.43 -14.27
N PHE A 236 -11.34 -10.38 -13.55
CA PHE A 236 -10.79 -9.04 -13.76
C PHE A 236 -9.36 -8.93 -13.25
N ALA A 237 -9.01 -9.68 -12.19
CA ALA A 237 -7.66 -9.73 -11.64
C ALA A 237 -6.61 -10.06 -12.71
N SER A 238 -6.79 -11.17 -13.45
CA SER A 238 -5.83 -11.56 -14.48
C SER A 238 -5.72 -10.53 -15.62
N LEU A 239 -6.85 -9.94 -16.03
CA LEU A 239 -6.85 -8.90 -17.06
C LEU A 239 -6.14 -7.62 -16.59
N ALA A 240 -6.43 -7.17 -15.37
CA ALA A 240 -5.85 -5.95 -14.80
C ALA A 240 -4.33 -6.08 -14.65
N MET A 241 -3.85 -7.24 -14.18
CA MET A 241 -2.43 -7.51 -14.05
C MET A 241 -1.75 -7.58 -15.43
N GLN A 242 -2.33 -8.27 -16.40
CA GLN A 242 -1.81 -8.32 -17.77
C GLN A 242 -1.74 -6.94 -18.43
N LYS A 243 -2.75 -6.09 -18.23
CA LYS A 243 -2.77 -4.71 -18.75
C LYS A 243 -1.67 -3.84 -18.13
N ALA A 244 -1.44 -3.97 -16.82
CA ALA A 244 -0.38 -3.23 -16.14
C ALA A 244 1.01 -3.65 -16.62
N LEU A 245 1.26 -4.96 -16.78
CA LEU A 245 2.56 -5.49 -17.19
C LEU A 245 2.88 -5.24 -18.68
N ALA A 246 1.89 -5.43 -19.56
CA ALA A 246 2.12 -5.37 -21.01
C ALA A 246 1.93 -3.97 -21.62
N GLU A 247 1.05 -3.15 -21.04
CA GLU A 247 0.64 -1.86 -21.61
C GLU A 247 0.99 -0.65 -20.72
N ASP A 248 1.57 -0.86 -19.53
CA ASP A 248 1.86 0.20 -18.52
C ASP A 248 0.59 1.00 -18.14
N ASP A 249 -0.58 0.36 -18.22
CA ASP A 249 -1.88 0.96 -17.90
C ASP A 249 -2.37 0.53 -16.51
N HIS A 250 -2.07 1.35 -15.51
CA HIS A 250 -2.48 1.12 -14.13
C HIS A 250 -3.96 1.41 -13.84
N ALA A 251 -4.74 1.93 -14.80
CA ALA A 251 -6.15 2.26 -14.56
C ALA A 251 -6.99 1.01 -14.22
N TYR A 252 -6.61 -0.15 -14.75
CA TYR A 252 -7.25 -1.43 -14.45
C TYR A 252 -6.87 -1.96 -13.06
N VAL A 253 -5.63 -1.71 -12.62
CA VAL A 253 -5.16 -2.00 -11.27
C VAL A 253 -5.92 -1.15 -10.24
N ASP A 254 -6.08 0.14 -10.50
CA ASP A 254 -6.89 1.04 -9.65
C ASP A 254 -8.37 0.60 -9.60
N ALA A 255 -8.92 0.17 -10.73
CA ALA A 255 -10.26 -0.39 -10.81
C ALA A 255 -10.39 -1.69 -10.00
N LEU A 256 -9.38 -2.56 -10.03
CA LEU A 256 -9.38 -3.78 -9.22
C LEU A 256 -9.29 -3.43 -7.73
N GLN A 257 -8.48 -2.43 -7.36
CA GLN A 257 -8.38 -1.96 -5.98
C GLN A 257 -9.72 -1.45 -5.45
N ASN A 258 -10.48 -0.71 -6.26
CA ASN A 258 -11.86 -0.30 -5.91
C ASN A 258 -12.76 -1.50 -5.57
N LEU A 259 -12.62 -2.61 -6.31
CA LEU A 259 -13.39 -3.83 -6.03
C LEU A 259 -12.90 -4.55 -4.77
N CYS A 260 -11.58 -4.59 -4.54
CA CYS A 260 -11.00 -5.11 -3.30
C CYS A 260 -11.53 -4.36 -2.07
N GLU A 261 -11.58 -3.02 -2.11
CA GLU A 261 -12.15 -2.22 -1.01
C GLU A 261 -13.63 -2.49 -0.81
N ALA A 262 -14.40 -2.68 -1.89
CA ALA A 262 -15.81 -3.07 -1.79
C ALA A 262 -15.95 -4.46 -1.14
N TRP A 263 -15.15 -5.43 -1.59
CA TRP A 263 -15.16 -6.78 -1.04
C TRP A 263 -14.78 -6.81 0.43
N TRP A 264 -13.80 -6.00 0.84
CA TRP A 264 -13.40 -5.89 2.24
C TRP A 264 -14.56 -5.46 3.14
N VAL A 265 -15.34 -4.46 2.72
CA VAL A 265 -16.51 -4.01 3.47
C VAL A 265 -17.56 -5.13 3.58
N ILE A 266 -17.77 -5.93 2.53
CA ILE A 266 -18.70 -7.07 2.59
C ILE A 266 -18.15 -8.14 3.55
N LEU A 267 -16.89 -8.53 3.39
CA LEU A 267 -16.25 -9.62 4.12
C LEU A 267 -16.21 -9.35 5.63
N ARG A 268 -15.82 -8.13 6.05
CA ARG A 268 -15.76 -7.74 7.47
C ARG A 268 -17.13 -7.76 8.16
N ASN A 269 -18.21 -7.72 7.40
CA ASN A 269 -19.58 -7.77 7.92
C ASN A 269 -20.30 -9.08 7.51
N SER A 270 -19.54 -10.14 7.17
CA SER A 270 -20.08 -11.38 6.62
C SER A 270 -21.06 -12.11 7.55
N GLU A 271 -20.76 -12.17 8.85
CA GLU A 271 -21.66 -12.75 9.86
C GLU A 271 -22.99 -11.99 9.93
N ASP A 272 -22.92 -10.67 10.14
CA ASP A 272 -24.09 -9.78 10.20
C ASP A 272 -24.96 -9.86 8.94
N ILE A 273 -24.32 -9.95 7.76
CA ILE A 273 -25.01 -10.04 6.46
C ILE A 273 -25.83 -11.34 6.37
N ASN A 274 -25.24 -12.47 6.77
CA ASN A 274 -25.93 -13.77 6.75
C ASN A 274 -27.07 -13.80 7.78
N ASP A 275 -26.86 -13.24 8.97
CA ASP A 275 -27.87 -13.18 10.03
C ASP A 275 -29.10 -12.32 9.64
N LEU A 276 -28.90 -11.22 8.93
CA LEU A 276 -29.97 -10.32 8.50
C LEU A 276 -30.74 -10.81 7.26
N GLY A 277 -30.13 -11.69 6.46
CA GLY A 277 -30.54 -11.94 5.09
C GLY A 277 -31.65 -12.96 4.86
N ASN A 278 -31.94 -13.85 5.82
CA ASN A 278 -32.63 -15.12 5.53
C ASN A 278 -32.02 -15.87 4.31
N PHE A 279 -30.73 -15.67 4.05
CA PHE A 279 -29.95 -16.32 3.00
C PHE A 279 -28.59 -16.72 3.55
N SER A 280 -27.86 -17.57 2.83
CA SER A 280 -26.50 -17.98 3.20
C SER A 280 -25.58 -17.74 2.01
N ILE A 281 -24.56 -16.91 2.22
CA ILE A 281 -23.46 -16.68 1.28
C ILE A 281 -22.23 -17.43 1.81
N ASP A 282 -21.62 -18.24 0.95
CA ASP A 282 -20.35 -18.92 1.26
C ASP A 282 -19.16 -17.97 1.01
N PHE A 283 -18.94 -17.08 1.97
CA PHE A 283 -17.82 -16.13 1.94
C PHE A 283 -16.46 -16.81 1.96
N LYS A 284 -16.37 -18.01 2.54
CA LYS A 284 -15.18 -18.85 2.55
C LYS A 284 -14.84 -19.31 1.13
N GLN A 285 -15.78 -19.95 0.43
CA GLN A 285 -15.56 -20.39 -0.96
C GLN A 285 -15.27 -19.20 -1.88
N SER A 286 -15.98 -18.09 -1.68
CA SER A 286 -15.77 -16.85 -2.45
C SER A 286 -14.36 -16.32 -2.30
N THR A 287 -13.87 -16.24 -1.06
CA THR A 287 -12.52 -15.73 -0.76
C THR A 287 -11.44 -16.67 -1.30
N VAL A 288 -11.59 -17.98 -1.10
CA VAL A 288 -10.67 -18.98 -1.67
C VAL A 288 -10.63 -18.87 -3.20
N GLY A 289 -11.79 -18.71 -3.86
CA GLY A 289 -11.87 -18.53 -5.31
C GLY A 289 -11.16 -17.27 -5.80
N PHE A 290 -11.24 -16.17 -5.05
CA PHE A 290 -10.53 -14.93 -5.38
C PHE A 290 -9.02 -15.05 -5.17
N VAL A 291 -8.56 -15.58 -4.02
CA VAL A 291 -7.12 -15.81 -3.76
C VAL A 291 -6.50 -16.70 -4.84
N THR A 292 -7.22 -17.75 -5.27
CA THR A 292 -6.76 -18.65 -6.34
C THR A 292 -6.60 -17.94 -7.69
N ALA A 293 -7.30 -16.83 -7.93
CA ALA A 293 -7.16 -16.08 -9.18
C ALA A 293 -5.77 -15.48 -9.39
N PHE A 294 -5.00 -15.31 -8.31
CA PHE A 294 -3.64 -14.81 -8.32
C PHE A 294 -2.59 -15.93 -8.46
N ILE A 295 -3.04 -17.19 -8.60
CA ILE A 295 -2.19 -18.37 -8.74
C ILE A 295 -2.47 -19.06 -10.09
N PRO A 296 -1.51 -19.16 -11.02
CA PRO A 296 -0.48 -18.20 -11.42
C PRO A 296 -1.02 -17.22 -12.48
N VAL A 297 -0.70 -15.93 -12.31
CA VAL A 297 -1.00 -14.90 -13.29
C VAL A 297 0.06 -14.99 -14.37
N ARG A 298 -0.34 -15.38 -15.58
CA ARG A 298 0.61 -15.52 -16.70
C ARG A 298 0.92 -14.17 -17.30
N GLU A 299 2.19 -13.80 -17.28
CA GLU A 299 2.70 -12.63 -17.98
C GLU A 299 2.80 -12.86 -19.49
N CYS A 300 2.67 -11.75 -20.23
CA CYS A 300 3.08 -11.61 -21.62
C CYS A 300 4.29 -10.68 -21.63
N ASP A 301 5.32 -11.02 -22.43
CA ASP A 301 6.53 -10.26 -22.75
C ASP A 301 6.59 -8.88 -22.08
N GLU A 302 7.19 -8.81 -20.88
CA GLU A 302 7.29 -7.60 -20.06
C GLU A 302 7.93 -6.46 -20.87
N MET A 303 7.25 -5.31 -20.90
CA MET A 303 7.82 -4.05 -21.41
C MET A 303 8.13 -3.07 -20.27
N ASN A 304 7.84 -3.45 -19.02
CA ASN A 304 7.97 -2.62 -17.82
C ASN A 304 9.13 -3.12 -16.93
N ASP A 305 9.99 -2.22 -16.46
CA ASP A 305 11.13 -2.51 -15.57
C ASP A 305 10.79 -2.29 -14.07
N GLU A 306 9.53 -1.94 -13.77
CA GLU A 306 9.02 -1.74 -12.41
C GLU A 306 8.91 -3.04 -11.62
N ASP A 307 8.99 -2.95 -10.29
CA ASP A 307 8.94 -4.11 -9.40
C ASP A 307 7.48 -4.50 -9.12
N ASP A 308 7.10 -5.75 -9.34
CA ASP A 308 5.74 -6.25 -9.08
C ASP A 308 5.25 -5.98 -7.66
N ARG A 309 6.19 -5.94 -6.70
CA ARG A 309 5.90 -5.64 -5.30
C ARG A 309 5.44 -4.20 -5.11
N GLU A 310 5.91 -3.29 -5.95
CA GLU A 310 5.52 -1.88 -5.95
C GLU A 310 4.24 -1.69 -6.75
N VAL A 311 4.14 -2.29 -7.94
CA VAL A 311 2.97 -2.16 -8.84
C VAL A 311 1.72 -2.79 -8.22
N PHE A 312 1.83 -3.99 -7.66
CA PHE A 312 0.70 -4.78 -7.16
C PHE A 312 0.58 -4.82 -5.64
N GLY A 313 1.46 -4.13 -4.90
CA GLY A 313 1.53 -4.21 -3.44
C GLY A 313 0.20 -3.95 -2.72
N GLN A 314 -0.59 -2.97 -3.18
CA GLN A 314 -1.91 -2.67 -2.58
C GLN A 314 -2.95 -3.78 -2.83
N ILE A 315 -2.94 -4.36 -4.02
CA ILE A 315 -3.82 -5.49 -4.36
C ILE A 315 -3.41 -6.69 -3.53
N LEU A 316 -2.11 -6.99 -3.47
CA LEU A 316 -1.57 -8.13 -2.71
C LEU A 316 -1.83 -7.97 -1.20
N ASP A 317 -1.74 -6.76 -0.65
CA ASP A 317 -2.15 -6.46 0.73
C ASP A 317 -3.64 -6.75 0.95
N SER A 318 -4.49 -6.41 -0.02
CA SER A 318 -5.92 -6.70 0.04
C SER A 318 -6.20 -8.21 -0.01
N VAL A 319 -5.53 -8.93 -0.92
CA VAL A 319 -5.60 -10.39 -1.04
C VAL A 319 -5.13 -11.05 0.27
N GLY A 320 -4.05 -10.57 0.85
CA GLY A 320 -3.51 -11.06 2.13
C GLY A 320 -4.52 -10.89 3.27
N ARG A 321 -5.17 -9.72 3.39
CA ARG A 321 -6.24 -9.48 4.36
C ARG A 321 -7.45 -10.39 4.16
N PHE A 322 -7.84 -10.66 2.91
CA PHE A 322 -8.94 -11.59 2.66
C PHE A 322 -8.55 -13.01 3.07
N ALA A 323 -7.33 -13.43 2.73
CA ALA A 323 -6.84 -14.74 3.07
C ALA A 323 -6.75 -14.98 4.59
N SER A 324 -6.37 -13.96 5.37
CA SER A 324 -6.27 -14.07 6.83
C SER A 324 -7.61 -14.32 7.52
N ASN A 325 -8.74 -13.97 6.90
CA ASN A 325 -10.06 -14.29 7.44
C ASN A 325 -10.43 -15.79 7.31
N TYR A 326 -9.71 -16.55 6.47
CA TYR A 326 -9.96 -17.98 6.20
C TYR A 326 -8.66 -18.80 6.16
N VAL A 327 -7.80 -18.63 7.19
CA VAL A 327 -6.48 -19.28 7.27
C VAL A 327 -6.51 -20.80 7.15
N TYR A 328 -7.58 -21.45 7.64
CA TYR A 328 -7.73 -22.90 7.59
C TYR A 328 -7.85 -23.46 6.17
N GLU A 329 -8.32 -22.62 5.23
CA GLU A 329 -8.50 -22.99 3.84
C GLU A 329 -7.38 -22.44 2.95
N THR A 330 -6.96 -21.20 3.21
CA THR A 330 -6.05 -20.48 2.34
C THR A 330 -4.59 -20.89 2.54
N LEU A 331 -4.16 -21.17 3.78
CA LEU A 331 -2.78 -21.60 4.05
C LEU A 331 -2.48 -22.98 3.46
N PRO A 332 -3.32 -24.04 3.62
CA PRO A 332 -3.05 -25.32 2.98
C PRO A 332 -3.07 -25.24 1.45
N LEU A 333 -3.87 -24.34 0.88
CA LEU A 333 -3.91 -24.11 -0.56
C LEU A 333 -2.56 -23.59 -1.07
N ILE A 334 -2.09 -22.46 -0.55
CA ILE A 334 -0.83 -21.87 -1.03
C ILE A 334 0.38 -22.76 -0.70
N LEU A 335 0.34 -23.48 0.42
CA LEU A 335 1.36 -24.46 0.78
C LEU A 335 1.48 -25.59 -0.25
N ARG A 336 0.34 -26.10 -0.73
CA ARG A 336 0.32 -27.14 -1.78
C ARG A 336 0.99 -26.64 -3.06
N GLU A 337 0.64 -25.43 -3.49
CA GLU A 337 1.21 -24.84 -4.71
C GLU A 337 2.72 -24.62 -4.57
N LEU A 338 3.18 -24.12 -3.41
CA LEU A 338 4.61 -23.99 -3.10
C LEU A 338 5.33 -25.34 -3.13
N HIS A 339 4.76 -26.39 -2.53
CA HIS A 339 5.35 -27.73 -2.52
C HIS A 339 5.48 -28.32 -3.92
N VAL A 340 4.49 -28.11 -4.79
CA VAL A 340 4.57 -28.51 -6.19
C VAL A 340 5.76 -27.84 -6.86
N GLN A 341 5.92 -26.52 -6.72
CA GLN A 341 7.02 -25.80 -7.36
C GLN A 341 8.40 -26.21 -6.83
N ILE A 342 8.53 -26.42 -5.51
CA ILE A 342 9.79 -26.90 -4.92
C ILE A 342 10.09 -28.34 -5.37
N GLN A 343 9.09 -29.21 -5.50
CA GLN A 343 9.29 -30.55 -6.02
C GLN A 343 9.79 -30.54 -7.47
N LEU A 344 9.21 -29.68 -8.33
CA LEU A 344 9.70 -29.48 -9.70
C LEU A 344 11.16 -29.01 -9.72
N ALA A 345 11.52 -28.08 -8.83
CA ALA A 345 12.90 -27.62 -8.65
C ALA A 345 13.86 -28.77 -8.27
N LEU A 346 13.44 -29.67 -7.39
CA LEU A 346 14.26 -30.76 -6.88
C LEU A 346 14.47 -31.91 -7.87
N ASP A 347 13.49 -32.18 -8.74
CA ASP A 347 13.48 -33.38 -9.57
C ASP A 347 13.74 -33.08 -11.06
N HIS A 348 13.36 -31.92 -11.59
CA HIS A 348 13.22 -31.73 -13.04
C HIS A 348 13.81 -30.44 -13.62
N ILE A 349 14.09 -29.42 -12.81
CA ILE A 349 14.44 -28.08 -13.33
C ILE A 349 15.70 -28.04 -14.21
N ILE A 350 16.68 -28.91 -13.95
CA ILE A 350 17.93 -28.99 -14.74
C ILE A 350 17.63 -29.42 -16.19
N SER A 351 16.50 -30.08 -16.44
CA SER A 351 16.09 -30.54 -17.77
C SER A 351 15.23 -29.53 -18.54
N TYR A 352 14.84 -28.42 -17.93
CA TYR A 352 13.91 -27.46 -18.53
C TYR A 352 14.56 -26.67 -19.67
N GLY A 353 13.77 -26.42 -20.71
CA GLY A 353 14.11 -25.38 -21.69
C GLY A 353 13.96 -23.98 -21.10
N TYR A 354 14.50 -22.96 -21.79
CA TYR A 354 14.44 -21.56 -21.33
C TYR A 354 13.00 -21.11 -21.00
N ALA A 355 12.04 -21.33 -21.89
CA ALA A 355 10.65 -20.91 -21.68
C ALA A 355 9.96 -21.63 -20.50
N GLU A 356 10.25 -22.91 -20.30
CA GLU A 356 9.72 -23.69 -19.17
C GLU A 356 10.32 -23.21 -17.85
N LEU A 357 11.61 -22.86 -17.85
CA LEU A 357 12.31 -22.31 -16.70
C LEU A 357 11.78 -20.93 -16.29
N GLU A 358 11.56 -20.02 -17.25
CA GLU A 358 10.97 -18.71 -16.95
C GLU A 358 9.53 -18.83 -16.45
N THR A 359 8.72 -19.71 -17.06
CA THR A 359 7.35 -19.97 -16.57
C THR A 359 7.36 -20.45 -15.12
N TRP A 360 8.26 -21.38 -14.79
CA TRP A 360 8.39 -21.89 -13.43
C TRP A 360 8.90 -20.82 -12.45
N ARG A 361 9.81 -19.92 -12.89
CA ARG A 361 10.29 -18.80 -12.07
C ARG A 361 9.17 -17.84 -11.72
N GLU A 362 8.34 -17.51 -12.69
CA GLU A 362 7.17 -16.64 -12.50
C GLU A 362 6.15 -17.27 -11.54
N ASP A 363 5.81 -18.54 -11.74
CA ASP A 363 4.92 -19.26 -10.83
C ASP A 363 5.45 -19.20 -9.38
N MET A 364 6.76 -19.41 -9.21
CA MET A 364 7.41 -19.37 -7.90
C MET A 364 7.45 -17.94 -7.31
N HIS A 365 7.71 -16.93 -8.15
CA HIS A 365 7.70 -15.52 -7.77
C HIS A 365 6.34 -15.12 -7.17
N TRP A 366 5.26 -15.34 -7.91
CA TRP A 366 3.90 -15.01 -7.48
C TRP A 366 3.45 -15.77 -6.24
N ILE A 367 3.82 -17.04 -6.12
CA ILE A 367 3.52 -17.83 -4.91
C ILE A 367 4.23 -17.24 -3.68
N LEU A 368 5.50 -16.84 -3.80
CA LEU A 368 6.24 -16.24 -2.69
C LEU A 368 5.71 -14.85 -2.32
N LEU A 369 5.28 -14.04 -3.30
CA LEU A 369 4.59 -12.77 -3.04
C LEU A 369 3.31 -12.98 -2.24
N LEU A 370 2.46 -13.91 -2.69
CA LEU A 370 1.22 -14.26 -1.98
C LEU A 370 1.51 -14.74 -0.56
N ILE A 371 2.50 -15.61 -0.36
CA ILE A 371 2.88 -16.06 0.99
C ILE A 371 3.27 -14.87 1.87
N GLY A 372 4.11 -13.96 1.38
CA GLY A 372 4.54 -12.79 2.15
C GLY A 372 3.36 -11.92 2.61
N HIS A 373 2.43 -11.60 1.71
CA HIS A 373 1.27 -10.76 2.03
C HIS A 373 0.18 -11.50 2.82
N MET A 374 -0.04 -12.80 2.59
CA MET A 374 -1.02 -13.60 3.32
C MET A 374 -0.57 -13.87 4.76
N THR A 375 0.73 -13.97 5.01
CA THR A 375 1.25 -14.35 6.33
C THR A 375 1.60 -13.18 7.23
N THR A 376 1.96 -12.02 6.66
CA THR A 376 2.54 -10.91 7.42
C THR A 376 2.04 -9.54 6.98
N THR A 377 2.04 -8.58 7.91
CA THR A 377 1.81 -7.15 7.68
C THR A 377 3.10 -6.35 7.81
N GLY A 378 3.32 -5.38 6.92
CA GLY A 378 4.47 -4.48 7.01
C GLY A 378 4.27 -3.37 8.06
N MET A 379 5.35 -2.97 8.71
CA MET A 379 5.41 -1.88 9.69
C MET A 379 6.17 -0.67 9.11
N GLU A 380 6.09 0.49 9.78
CA GLU A 380 6.71 1.74 9.31
C GLU A 380 8.25 1.66 9.19
N ASP A 381 8.89 0.75 9.93
CA ASP A 381 10.34 0.56 9.97
C ASP A 381 10.84 -0.57 9.05
N ASN A 382 10.04 -0.94 8.04
CA ASN A 382 10.25 -2.10 7.15
C ASN A 382 10.27 -3.47 7.87
N SER A 383 10.03 -3.53 9.18
CA SER A 383 9.78 -4.80 9.85
C SER A 383 8.40 -5.35 9.47
N ALA A 384 8.18 -6.63 9.78
CA ALA A 384 6.91 -7.30 9.57
C ALA A 384 6.47 -8.07 10.82
N SER A 385 5.15 -8.17 11.01
CA SER A 385 4.50 -8.99 12.03
C SER A 385 3.58 -10.02 11.37
N PHE A 386 3.35 -11.17 12.01
CA PHE A 386 2.31 -12.10 11.54
C PHE A 386 0.94 -11.43 11.59
N MET A 387 0.07 -11.79 10.64
CA MET A 387 -1.36 -11.45 10.72
C MET A 387 -1.95 -11.91 12.06
N THR A 388 -2.92 -11.17 12.59
CA THR A 388 -3.54 -11.46 13.89
C THR A 388 -4.17 -12.86 13.90
N GLU A 389 -4.90 -13.21 12.83
CA GLU A 389 -5.59 -14.50 12.73
C GLU A 389 -4.62 -15.69 12.70
N ILE A 390 -3.44 -15.53 12.08
CA ILE A 390 -2.38 -16.54 12.08
C ILE A 390 -1.76 -16.71 13.47
N THR A 391 -1.57 -15.60 14.17
CA THR A 391 -1.04 -15.61 15.53
C THR A 391 -2.03 -16.32 16.46
N GLU A 392 -3.32 -16.03 16.35
CA GLU A 392 -4.38 -16.67 17.13
C GLU A 392 -4.49 -18.18 16.85
N ASP A 393 -4.45 -18.59 15.57
CA ASP A 393 -4.45 -20.01 15.19
C ASP A 393 -3.23 -20.74 15.77
N PHE A 394 -2.03 -20.17 15.63
CA PHE A 394 -0.81 -20.76 16.18
C PHE A 394 -0.91 -20.94 17.71
N VAL A 395 -1.29 -19.88 18.43
CA VAL A 395 -1.43 -19.92 19.90
C VAL A 395 -2.46 -20.96 20.33
N THR A 396 -3.58 -21.07 19.60
CA THR A 396 -4.63 -22.05 19.87
C THR A 396 -4.11 -23.48 19.72
N ASN A 397 -3.40 -23.78 18.63
CA ASN A 397 -2.82 -25.11 18.39
C ASN A 397 -1.78 -25.50 19.44
N VAL A 398 -0.96 -24.55 19.90
CA VAL A 398 0.01 -24.82 20.97
C VAL A 398 -0.68 -25.06 22.32
N LYS A 399 -1.66 -24.22 22.70
CA LYS A 399 -2.41 -24.36 23.97
C LYS A 399 -3.18 -25.68 24.05
N GLN A 400 -3.66 -26.18 22.92
CA GLN A 400 -4.39 -27.46 22.84
C GLN A 400 -3.47 -28.68 22.82
N GLY A 401 -2.15 -28.50 22.82
CA GLY A 401 -1.16 -29.58 22.83
C GLY A 401 -1.01 -30.31 21.48
N PHE A 402 -1.52 -29.71 20.40
CA PHE A 402 -1.43 -30.28 19.05
C PHE A 402 -0.05 -30.07 18.40
N MET A 403 0.85 -29.33 19.06
CA MET A 403 2.18 -29.00 18.53
C MET A 403 3.28 -29.26 19.56
N ASP A 404 4.23 -30.15 19.26
CA ASP A 404 5.48 -30.33 20.03
C ASP A 404 6.57 -29.42 19.44
N ILE A 405 7.04 -28.47 20.26
CA ILE A 405 8.07 -27.49 19.88
C ILE A 405 9.36 -28.16 19.40
N ARG A 406 9.72 -29.34 19.93
CA ARG A 406 10.91 -30.08 19.49
C ARG A 406 10.76 -30.61 18.06
N ILE A 407 9.54 -31.00 17.68
CA ILE A 407 9.23 -31.45 16.32
C ILE A 407 9.32 -30.25 15.36
N VAL A 408 8.80 -29.08 15.77
CA VAL A 408 8.93 -27.83 15.01
C VAL A 408 10.40 -27.48 14.78
N GLU A 409 11.21 -27.50 15.84
CA GLU A 409 12.65 -27.24 15.77
C GLU A 409 13.38 -28.22 14.83
N GLN A 410 13.12 -29.52 14.96
CA GLN A 410 13.70 -30.55 14.09
C GLN A 410 13.28 -30.38 12.63
N TYR A 411 12.01 -30.05 12.38
CA TYR A 411 11.50 -29.83 11.03
C TYR A 411 12.18 -28.64 10.35
N ILE A 412 12.24 -27.49 11.02
CA ILE A 412 12.86 -26.29 10.47
C ILE A 412 14.35 -26.51 10.19
N ASN A 413 15.08 -27.15 11.11
CA ASN A 413 16.48 -27.51 10.89
C ASN A 413 16.63 -28.48 9.70
N GLY A 414 15.74 -29.47 9.61
CA GLY A 414 15.67 -30.39 8.48
C GLY A 414 15.43 -29.69 7.16
N CYS A 415 14.64 -28.61 7.12
CA CYS A 415 14.40 -27.83 5.90
C CYS A 415 15.66 -27.11 5.40
N ILE A 416 16.55 -26.68 6.31
CA ILE A 416 17.84 -26.06 5.97
C ILE A 416 18.82 -27.12 5.46
N ASP A 417 19.02 -28.19 6.23
CA ASP A 417 20.06 -29.20 5.97
C ASP A 417 19.66 -30.15 4.82
N SER A 418 18.37 -30.45 4.72
CA SER A 418 17.80 -31.38 3.74
C SER A 418 16.45 -30.87 3.23
N PRO A 419 16.44 -29.98 2.23
CA PRO A 419 15.21 -29.39 1.68
C PRO A 419 14.14 -30.40 1.25
N ARG A 420 14.51 -31.65 0.94
CA ARG A 420 13.56 -32.76 0.67
C ARG A 420 12.69 -33.15 1.86
N SER A 421 13.03 -32.72 3.08
CA SER A 421 12.24 -32.98 4.30
C SER A 421 10.81 -32.42 4.24
N ILE A 422 10.56 -31.42 3.40
CA ILE A 422 9.21 -30.86 3.19
C ILE A 422 8.24 -31.85 2.53
N LEU A 423 8.73 -32.87 1.82
CA LEU A 423 7.91 -33.84 1.10
C LEU A 423 7.26 -34.87 2.04
N THR A 424 7.77 -34.98 3.26
CA THR A 424 7.23 -35.83 4.32
C THR A 424 7.18 -35.03 5.63
N PRO A 425 6.33 -34.00 5.71
CA PRO A 425 6.34 -33.10 6.86
C PRO A 425 5.81 -33.84 8.11
N PRO A 426 6.40 -33.59 9.28
CA PRO A 426 5.85 -34.07 10.54
C PRO A 426 4.52 -33.37 10.87
N PRO A 427 3.77 -33.81 11.90
CA PRO A 427 2.51 -33.15 12.30
C PRO A 427 2.79 -31.76 12.90
N VAL A 428 2.88 -30.76 12.04
CA VAL A 428 3.03 -29.35 12.38
C VAL A 428 1.97 -28.53 11.66
N VAL A 429 1.58 -27.39 12.23
CA VAL A 429 0.55 -26.51 11.67
C VAL A 429 0.96 -25.91 10.31
N PRO A 430 0.02 -25.53 9.43
CA PRO A 430 0.31 -25.03 8.10
C PRO A 430 1.31 -23.87 8.05
N ILE A 431 1.22 -22.90 8.97
CA ILE A 431 2.16 -21.76 9.01
C ILE A 431 3.61 -22.21 9.24
N VAL A 432 3.84 -23.22 10.10
CA VAL A 432 5.18 -23.79 10.33
C VAL A 432 5.68 -24.49 9.07
N GLN A 433 4.79 -25.20 8.36
CA GLN A 433 5.14 -25.83 7.08
C GLN A 433 5.49 -24.80 6.00
N ILE A 434 4.75 -23.68 5.93
CA ILE A 434 5.06 -22.57 5.02
C ILE A 434 6.45 -22.00 5.33
N ILE A 435 6.74 -21.68 6.59
CA ILE A 435 8.05 -21.17 7.01
C ILE A 435 9.16 -22.16 6.64
N GLY A 436 8.99 -23.45 6.97
CA GLY A 436 9.96 -24.49 6.60
C GLY A 436 10.14 -24.62 5.09
N SER A 437 9.07 -24.48 4.32
CA SER A 437 9.11 -24.61 2.85
C SER A 437 9.79 -23.42 2.18
N VAL A 438 9.56 -22.20 2.66
CA VAL A 438 10.29 -20.99 2.20
C VAL A 438 11.78 -21.10 2.54
N ILE A 439 12.12 -21.63 3.72
CA ILE A 439 13.52 -21.88 4.11
C ILE A 439 14.16 -22.95 3.22
N ALA A 440 13.47 -24.07 3.00
CA ALA A 440 13.92 -25.15 2.13
C ALA A 440 14.18 -24.64 0.70
N TRP A 441 13.26 -23.84 0.17
CA TRP A 441 13.44 -23.16 -1.10
C TRP A 441 14.68 -22.28 -1.10
N CYS A 442 14.80 -21.38 -0.11
CA CYS A 442 15.95 -20.50 0.02
C CYS A 442 17.27 -21.27 0.12
N ALA A 443 17.29 -22.46 0.70
CA ALA A 443 18.47 -23.32 0.83
C ALA A 443 18.84 -24.00 -0.50
N ILE A 444 17.86 -24.48 -1.27
CA ILE A 444 18.07 -24.98 -2.64
C ILE A 444 18.68 -23.88 -3.51
N GLU A 445 18.06 -22.71 -3.48
CA GLU A 445 18.46 -21.56 -4.27
C GLU A 445 19.86 -21.06 -3.89
N HIS A 446 20.18 -21.05 -2.59
CA HIS A 446 21.52 -20.71 -2.11
C HIS A 446 22.57 -21.69 -2.62
N LYS A 447 22.26 -22.99 -2.64
CA LYS A 447 23.16 -24.02 -3.17
C LYS A 447 23.49 -23.76 -4.64
N TRP A 448 22.50 -23.45 -5.47
CA TRP A 448 22.72 -23.10 -6.88
C TRP A 448 23.66 -21.91 -7.07
N VAL A 449 23.50 -20.85 -6.26
CA VAL A 449 24.39 -19.68 -6.30
C VAL A 449 25.83 -20.03 -5.92
N ILE A 450 26.02 -20.85 -4.89
CA ILE A 450 27.36 -21.21 -4.41
C ILE A 450 28.07 -22.18 -5.36
N GLU A 451 27.35 -23.16 -5.91
CA GLU A 451 27.88 -24.19 -6.81
C GLU A 451 28.09 -23.68 -8.25
N GLY A 452 27.66 -22.46 -8.56
CA GLY A 452 27.89 -21.84 -9.87
C GLY A 452 26.86 -22.24 -10.93
N GLU A 453 25.72 -22.80 -10.52
CA GLU A 453 24.54 -23.07 -11.37
C GLU A 453 23.72 -21.80 -11.62
N GLY A 454 24.42 -20.67 -11.84
CA GLY A 454 23.83 -19.34 -11.94
C GLY A 454 22.89 -19.14 -13.13
N GLN A 455 22.82 -20.09 -14.07
CA GLN A 455 21.83 -20.07 -15.15
C GLN A 455 20.43 -20.49 -14.68
N ILE A 456 20.33 -21.26 -13.58
CA ILE A 456 19.07 -21.70 -12.97
C ILE A 456 18.57 -20.66 -11.95
N ALA A 457 19.48 -20.07 -11.17
CA ALA A 457 19.15 -18.98 -10.26
C ALA A 457 18.75 -17.71 -11.04
N SER A 458 17.65 -17.07 -10.65
CA SER A 458 17.21 -15.77 -11.18
C SER A 458 17.41 -14.68 -10.12
N PRO A 459 18.01 -13.51 -10.45
CA PRO A 459 18.12 -12.40 -9.52
C PRO A 459 16.76 -11.91 -9.03
N GLU A 460 15.78 -11.83 -9.91
CA GLU A 460 14.44 -11.34 -9.58
C GLU A 460 13.69 -12.33 -8.67
N LEU A 461 13.78 -13.63 -8.94
CA LEU A 461 13.21 -14.65 -8.05
C LEU A 461 13.92 -14.67 -6.68
N MET A 462 15.24 -14.47 -6.65
CA MET A 462 16.01 -14.41 -5.40
C MET A 462 15.66 -13.18 -4.57
N ARG A 463 15.39 -12.03 -5.20
CA ARG A 463 14.90 -10.82 -4.51
C ARG A 463 13.60 -11.14 -3.77
N THR A 464 12.69 -11.82 -4.43
CA THR A 464 11.38 -12.22 -3.89
C THR A 464 11.53 -13.25 -2.77
N SER A 465 12.43 -14.22 -2.95
CA SER A 465 12.76 -15.24 -1.95
C SER A 465 13.32 -14.61 -0.68
N ILE A 466 14.28 -13.68 -0.81
CA ILE A 466 14.86 -12.95 0.33
C ILE A 466 13.82 -12.05 0.99
N TRP A 467 13.01 -11.33 0.21
CA TRP A 467 11.95 -10.48 0.74
C TRP A 467 10.96 -11.28 1.59
N CYS A 468 10.46 -12.41 1.07
CA CYS A 468 9.53 -13.28 1.79
C CYS A 468 10.18 -13.86 3.06
N LEU A 469 11.42 -14.34 2.96
CA LEU A 469 12.19 -14.85 4.10
C LEU A 469 12.37 -13.77 5.18
N THR A 470 12.72 -12.55 4.77
CA THR A 470 12.97 -11.42 5.66
C THR A 470 11.72 -11.05 6.44
N ARG A 471 10.55 -11.03 5.78
CA ARG A 471 9.26 -10.77 6.45
C ARG A 471 8.92 -11.84 7.49
N LEU A 472 9.06 -13.11 7.13
CA LEU A 472 8.82 -14.22 8.06
C LEU A 472 9.78 -14.18 9.25
N PHE A 473 11.06 -13.88 9.02
CA PHE A 473 12.07 -13.77 10.08
C PHE A 473 11.80 -12.60 11.01
N SER A 474 11.48 -11.42 10.45
CA SER A 474 11.07 -10.27 11.24
C SER A 474 9.88 -10.61 12.13
N ALA A 475 8.86 -11.28 11.58
CA ALA A 475 7.67 -11.66 12.32
C ALA A 475 7.97 -12.63 13.47
N ILE A 476 8.86 -13.61 13.26
CA ILE A 476 9.34 -14.51 14.32
C ILE A 476 10.10 -13.73 15.40
N GLY A 477 10.94 -12.79 14.99
CA GLY A 477 11.80 -12.01 15.87
C GLY A 477 11.05 -11.11 16.86
N LEU A 478 9.88 -10.59 16.50
CA LEU A 478 9.03 -9.81 17.43
C LEU A 478 8.64 -10.59 18.68
N TYR A 479 8.52 -11.91 18.59
CA TYR A 479 8.19 -12.77 19.72
C TYR A 479 9.40 -13.15 20.57
N THR A 480 10.61 -12.62 20.33
CA THR A 480 11.81 -12.94 21.15
C THR A 480 11.99 -12.02 22.35
N GLY A 481 11.16 -10.98 22.48
CA GLY A 481 11.23 -9.98 23.55
C GLY A 481 10.50 -10.37 24.85
N PRO A 482 10.89 -9.77 26.00
CA PRO A 482 10.39 -10.13 27.35
C PRO A 482 8.90 -9.82 27.60
N GLN A 483 8.18 -9.35 26.58
CA GLN A 483 6.78 -8.92 26.65
C GLN A 483 5.80 -10.08 26.37
N PHE A 484 6.30 -11.19 25.81
CA PHE A 484 5.51 -12.36 25.46
C PHE A 484 5.86 -13.52 26.40
N GLU A 485 5.17 -13.64 27.54
CA GLU A 485 5.30 -14.77 28.48
C GLU A 485 4.59 -16.04 27.98
N ASP A 486 4.72 -16.37 26.69
CA ASP A 486 3.90 -17.40 26.03
C ASP A 486 4.72 -18.38 25.17
N SER A 487 4.06 -19.44 24.70
CA SER A 487 4.69 -20.53 23.94
C SER A 487 5.34 -20.09 22.62
N LEU A 488 4.91 -18.97 22.04
CA LEU A 488 5.51 -18.36 20.84
C LEU A 488 6.95 -17.89 21.08
N GLU A 489 7.21 -17.29 22.24
CA GLU A 489 8.53 -16.76 22.59
C GLU A 489 9.56 -17.90 22.74
N VAL A 490 9.12 -19.01 23.34
CA VAL A 490 9.91 -20.24 23.45
C VAL A 490 10.26 -20.82 22.08
N VAL A 491 9.29 -20.85 21.15
CA VAL A 491 9.50 -21.33 19.77
C VAL A 491 10.48 -20.42 19.04
N ALA A 492 10.24 -19.11 19.03
CA ALA A 492 11.10 -18.14 18.35
C ALA A 492 12.56 -18.21 18.84
N ARG A 493 12.76 -18.27 20.16
CA ARG A 493 14.10 -18.38 20.78
C ARG A 493 14.83 -19.67 20.40
N ARG A 494 14.12 -20.80 20.27
CA ARG A 494 14.72 -22.10 19.87
C ARG A 494 15.09 -22.14 18.40
N LEU A 495 14.26 -21.54 17.54
CA LEU A 495 14.52 -21.51 16.10
C LEU A 495 15.64 -20.53 15.72
N SER A 496 15.79 -19.45 16.48
CA SER A 496 16.69 -18.32 16.14
C SER A 496 18.13 -18.70 15.75
N PRO A 497 18.89 -19.55 16.50
CA PRO A 497 20.31 -19.74 16.21
C PRO A 497 20.63 -20.29 14.81
N ASN A 498 19.93 -21.36 14.40
CA ASN A 498 20.17 -21.98 13.09
C ASN A 498 19.62 -21.14 11.94
N LEU A 499 18.50 -20.45 12.18
CA LEU A 499 17.93 -19.50 11.22
C LEU A 499 18.87 -18.31 10.97
N VAL A 500 19.45 -17.76 12.03
CA VAL A 500 20.44 -16.67 11.97
C VAL A 500 21.68 -17.14 11.19
N ASP A 501 22.24 -18.31 11.51
CA ASP A 501 23.39 -18.86 10.79
C ASP A 501 23.11 -19.03 9.28
N PHE A 502 21.93 -19.54 8.94
CA PHE A 502 21.49 -19.70 7.56
C PHE A 502 21.30 -18.34 6.85
N ALA A 503 20.61 -17.39 7.46
CA ALA A 503 20.38 -16.08 6.86
C ALA A 503 21.67 -15.28 6.65
N ILE A 504 22.61 -15.32 7.60
CA ILE A 504 23.96 -14.76 7.42
C ILE A 504 24.62 -15.40 6.20
N THR A 505 24.63 -16.74 6.15
CA THR A 505 25.29 -17.47 5.05
C THR A 505 24.65 -17.14 3.70
N LYS A 506 23.32 -17.05 3.63
CA LYS A 506 22.59 -16.69 2.40
C LYS A 506 22.88 -15.26 1.96
N ALA A 507 22.74 -14.28 2.87
CA ALA A 507 22.98 -12.87 2.57
C ALA A 507 24.41 -12.62 2.06
N PHE A 508 25.42 -13.11 2.80
CA PHE A 508 26.82 -12.94 2.38
C PHE A 508 27.17 -13.77 1.14
N GLY A 509 26.53 -14.92 0.91
CA GLY A 509 26.66 -15.69 -0.32
C GLY A 509 26.23 -14.89 -1.55
N ILE A 510 25.11 -14.17 -1.46
CA ILE A 510 24.62 -13.27 -2.49
C ILE A 510 25.60 -12.11 -2.71
N LEU A 511 25.98 -11.40 -1.65
CA LEU A 511 26.92 -10.27 -1.73
C LEU A 511 28.29 -10.67 -2.30
N SER A 512 28.71 -11.92 -2.06
CA SER A 512 29.97 -12.46 -2.57
C SER A 512 29.88 -12.81 -4.06
N LYS A 513 28.82 -13.53 -4.46
CA LYS A 513 28.72 -14.09 -5.81
C LYS A 513 28.18 -13.08 -6.81
N TRP A 514 27.21 -12.26 -6.42
CA TRP A 514 26.44 -11.40 -7.34
C TRP A 514 26.55 -9.91 -6.96
N PRO A 515 27.77 -9.35 -6.80
CA PRO A 515 27.96 -7.96 -6.37
C PRO A 515 27.48 -6.91 -7.38
N GLY A 516 27.27 -7.30 -8.65
CA GLY A 516 26.73 -6.42 -9.70
C GLY A 516 25.21 -6.25 -9.64
N GLU A 517 24.50 -7.19 -9.01
CA GLU A 517 23.04 -7.18 -8.92
C GLU A 517 22.58 -6.21 -7.83
N THR A 518 22.43 -4.94 -8.20
CA THR A 518 22.23 -3.82 -7.24
C THR A 518 20.96 -3.98 -6.42
N LYS A 519 19.83 -4.32 -7.06
CA LYS A 519 18.55 -4.51 -6.35
C LYS A 519 18.62 -5.74 -5.42
N LEU A 520 19.24 -6.83 -5.85
CA LEU A 520 19.41 -8.03 -5.03
C LEU A 520 20.36 -7.83 -3.85
N CYS A 521 21.46 -7.09 -4.02
CA CYS A 521 22.36 -6.76 -2.93
C CYS A 521 21.68 -5.90 -1.85
N LYS A 522 20.75 -5.01 -2.25
CA LYS A 522 19.91 -4.24 -1.31
C LYS A 522 19.03 -5.17 -0.48
N GLU A 523 18.35 -6.13 -1.10
CA GLU A 523 17.53 -7.14 -0.39
C GLU A 523 18.35 -8.00 0.58
N ALA A 524 19.52 -8.48 0.15
CA ALA A 524 20.42 -9.25 1.02
C ALA A 524 20.92 -8.41 2.22
N THR A 525 21.14 -7.11 2.00
CA THR A 525 21.51 -6.17 3.06
C THR A 525 20.33 -5.92 4.00
N GLU A 526 19.11 -5.81 3.48
CA GLU A 526 17.91 -5.63 4.28
C GLU A 526 17.67 -6.81 5.23
N LEU A 527 17.90 -8.05 4.78
CA LEU A 527 17.88 -9.22 5.65
C LEU A 527 18.85 -9.07 6.85
N LEU A 528 20.06 -8.56 6.62
CA LEU A 528 21.04 -8.30 7.70
C LEU A 528 20.61 -7.14 8.61
N VAL A 529 19.96 -6.11 8.05
CA VAL A 529 19.36 -5.02 8.84
C VAL A 529 18.30 -5.60 9.77
N GLN A 530 17.38 -6.43 9.28
CA GLN A 530 16.34 -7.04 10.11
C GLN A 530 16.92 -7.99 11.17
N LEU A 531 17.95 -8.77 10.85
CA LEU A 531 18.69 -9.55 11.85
C LEU A 531 19.30 -8.66 12.95
N SER A 532 19.82 -7.48 12.61
CA SER A 532 20.37 -6.54 13.58
C SER A 532 19.32 -5.97 14.54
N HIS A 533 18.07 -5.85 14.08
CA HIS A 533 16.95 -5.34 14.89
C HIS A 533 16.33 -6.42 15.76
N ALA A 534 16.00 -7.57 15.17
CA ALA A 534 15.22 -8.60 15.84
C ALA A 534 16.07 -9.69 16.53
N HIS A 535 17.31 -9.91 16.07
CA HIS A 535 18.17 -11.02 16.52
C HIS A 535 19.61 -10.56 16.77
N GLY A 536 19.82 -9.31 17.19
CA GLY A 536 21.14 -8.68 17.25
C GLY A 536 22.16 -9.46 18.08
N GLU A 537 21.79 -9.94 19.28
CA GLU A 537 22.70 -10.67 20.18
C GLU A 537 23.07 -12.05 19.62
N GLN A 538 22.09 -12.78 19.08
CA GLN A 538 22.28 -14.08 18.45
C GLN A 538 23.14 -13.96 17.19
N THR A 539 22.90 -12.93 16.39
CA THR A 539 23.68 -12.62 15.17
C THR A 539 25.14 -12.34 15.50
N ALA A 540 25.41 -11.56 16.55
CA ALA A 540 26.77 -11.29 17.00
C ALA A 540 27.51 -12.54 17.48
N ARG A 541 26.79 -13.48 18.12
CA ARG A 541 27.33 -14.75 18.60
C ARG A 541 27.45 -15.83 17.53
N SER A 542 26.90 -15.61 16.34
CA SER A 542 27.00 -16.57 15.24
C SER A 542 28.46 -16.82 14.87
N THR A 543 28.81 -18.10 14.73
CA THR A 543 30.14 -18.52 14.27
C THR A 543 30.35 -18.26 12.77
N ARG A 544 29.26 -17.95 12.03
CA ARG A 544 29.28 -17.71 10.58
C ARG A 544 29.55 -16.26 10.21
N LEU A 545 29.22 -15.31 11.09
CA LEU A 545 29.28 -13.86 10.80
C LEU A 545 30.68 -13.42 10.34
N ILE A 546 31.71 -13.66 11.16
CA ILE A 546 33.08 -13.21 10.85
C ILE A 546 33.63 -13.89 9.59
N PRO A 547 33.59 -15.24 9.45
CA PRO A 547 34.05 -15.89 8.23
C PRO A 547 33.38 -15.34 6.96
N CYS A 548 32.06 -15.18 6.97
CA CYS A 548 31.30 -14.65 5.84
C CYS A 548 31.66 -13.19 5.52
N LEU A 549 31.78 -12.34 6.53
CA LEU A 549 32.18 -10.94 6.35
C LEU A 549 33.58 -10.82 5.76
N THR A 550 34.54 -11.62 6.23
CA THR A 550 35.92 -11.60 5.72
C THR A 550 36.06 -12.16 4.29
N ALA A 551 35.06 -12.90 3.81
CA ALA A 551 35.05 -13.48 2.48
C ALA A 551 34.57 -12.51 1.38
N ILE A 552 34.07 -11.33 1.76
CA ILE A 552 33.57 -10.32 0.82
C ILE A 552 34.43 -9.04 0.84
N SER A 553 34.45 -8.34 -0.29
CA SER A 553 34.93 -6.96 -0.34
C SER A 553 33.75 -6.04 -0.06
N VAL A 554 33.77 -5.34 1.08
CA VAL A 554 32.74 -4.35 1.44
C VAL A 554 32.85 -3.09 0.58
N ASP A 555 34.03 -2.84 0.00
CA ASP A 555 34.25 -1.71 -0.91
C ASP A 555 33.35 -1.86 -2.15
N HIS A 556 32.63 -0.78 -2.48
CA HIS A 556 31.77 -0.65 -3.66
C HIS A 556 30.54 -1.58 -3.71
N LEU A 557 30.19 -2.27 -2.62
CA LEU A 557 28.92 -3.00 -2.58
C LEU A 557 27.73 -2.04 -2.64
N PRO A 558 26.66 -2.41 -3.38
CA PRO A 558 25.37 -1.74 -3.25
C PRO A 558 24.91 -1.73 -1.80
N ALA A 559 24.28 -0.64 -1.36
CA ALA A 559 23.79 -0.48 0.03
C ALA A 559 24.87 -0.57 1.13
N ARG A 560 26.14 -0.29 0.81
CA ARG A 560 27.27 -0.31 1.76
C ARG A 560 26.97 0.41 3.08
N ARG A 561 26.34 1.59 3.02
CA ARG A 561 25.92 2.35 4.21
C ARG A 561 25.04 1.51 5.14
N SER A 562 23.99 0.89 4.60
CA SER A 562 23.04 0.07 5.38
C SER A 562 23.69 -1.20 5.92
N LEU A 563 24.57 -1.84 5.14
CA LEU A 563 25.33 -3.00 5.59
C LEU A 563 26.23 -2.65 6.79
N LEU A 564 26.98 -1.54 6.69
CA LEU A 564 27.84 -1.09 7.78
C LEU A 564 27.03 -0.68 9.02
N ALA A 565 25.88 -0.02 8.83
CA ALA A 565 24.97 0.33 9.93
C ALA A 565 24.44 -0.93 10.66
N ALA A 566 24.03 -1.95 9.91
CA ALA A 566 23.59 -3.23 10.48
C ALA A 566 24.71 -3.92 11.26
N LEU A 567 25.91 -4.02 10.68
CA LEU A 567 27.08 -4.62 11.34
C LEU A 567 27.51 -3.84 12.59
N ALA A 568 27.46 -2.51 12.55
CA ALA A 568 27.71 -1.67 13.72
C ALA A 568 26.70 -1.94 14.83
N ARG A 569 25.40 -2.04 14.50
CA ARG A 569 24.35 -2.38 15.48
C ARG A 569 24.53 -3.77 16.08
N ILE A 570 24.86 -4.77 15.24
CA ILE A 570 25.19 -6.14 15.68
C ILE A 570 26.39 -6.11 16.64
N SER A 571 27.43 -5.33 16.35
CA SER A 571 28.59 -5.25 17.25
C SER A 571 28.20 -4.79 18.65
N THR A 572 27.24 -3.86 18.76
CA THR A 572 26.80 -3.27 20.04
C THR A 572 25.69 -4.05 20.75
N SER A 573 25.17 -5.11 20.15
CA SER A 573 24.08 -5.91 20.74
C SER A 573 24.54 -6.79 21.91
N VAL A 574 25.84 -7.07 22.00
CA VAL A 574 26.44 -7.87 23.07
C VAL A 574 27.07 -6.94 24.10
N ASP A 575 26.78 -7.18 25.38
CA ASP A 575 27.42 -6.46 26.48
C ASP A 575 28.80 -7.03 26.82
N ASP A 576 29.69 -7.05 25.82
CA ASP A 576 31.10 -7.44 25.94
C ASP A 576 31.95 -6.36 25.26
N GLU A 577 32.65 -5.58 26.07
CA GLU A 577 33.48 -4.47 25.60
C GLU A 577 34.68 -4.95 24.77
N GLN A 578 35.25 -6.12 25.09
CA GLN A 578 36.37 -6.68 24.34
C GLN A 578 35.92 -7.15 22.96
N TYR A 579 34.77 -7.83 22.88
CA TYR A 579 34.15 -8.21 21.61
C TYR A 579 33.82 -6.97 20.77
N ARG A 580 33.16 -5.96 21.36
CA ARG A 580 32.82 -4.70 20.69
C ARG A 580 34.04 -4.02 20.09
N ASN A 581 35.10 -3.86 20.88
CA ASN A 581 36.32 -3.20 20.44
C ASN A 581 37.04 -3.98 19.33
N SER A 582 37.08 -5.31 19.45
CA SER A 582 37.67 -6.18 18.41
C SER A 582 36.90 -6.11 17.10
N PHE A 583 35.57 -6.24 17.15
CA PHE A 583 34.70 -6.19 15.98
C PHE A 583 34.73 -4.82 15.31
N CYS A 584 34.61 -3.73 16.08
CA CYS A 584 34.74 -2.37 15.57
C CYS A 584 36.13 -2.10 14.99
N GLY A 585 37.18 -2.63 15.62
CA GLY A 585 38.55 -2.55 15.09
C GLY A 585 38.69 -3.25 13.73
N MET A 586 38.06 -4.42 13.55
CA MET A 586 38.06 -5.14 12.28
C MET A 586 37.29 -4.40 11.18
N LEU A 587 36.10 -3.88 11.51
CA LEU A 587 35.18 -3.29 10.53
C LEU A 587 35.52 -1.84 10.20
N LEU A 588 35.72 -1.02 11.24
CA LEU A 588 35.73 0.42 11.11
C LEU A 588 37.12 0.99 10.88
N GLN A 589 38.15 0.41 11.51
CA GLN A 589 39.53 0.92 11.38
C GLN A 589 40.00 1.00 9.93
N PRO A 590 39.76 -0.02 9.06
CA PRO A 590 40.11 0.07 7.63
C PRO A 590 39.42 1.24 6.91
N LEU A 591 38.15 1.54 7.25
CA LEU A 591 37.40 2.65 6.67
C LEU A 591 37.99 4.00 7.07
N ARG A 592 38.37 4.14 8.35
CA ARG A 592 38.99 5.36 8.86
C ARG A 592 40.36 5.61 8.27
N ASP A 593 41.17 4.57 8.13
CA ASP A 593 42.51 4.67 7.53
C ASP A 593 42.41 5.06 6.05
N LYS A 594 41.46 4.45 5.31
CA LYS A 594 41.15 4.82 3.93
C LYS A 594 40.66 6.26 3.82
N TYR A 595 39.76 6.70 4.70
CA TYR A 595 39.25 8.07 4.73
C TYR A 595 40.36 9.10 4.98
N ASN A 596 41.21 8.87 5.98
CA ASN A 596 42.32 9.77 6.29
C ASN A 596 43.32 9.86 5.13
N SER A 597 43.61 8.73 4.48
CA SER A 597 44.45 8.69 3.28
C SER A 597 43.87 9.52 2.13
N LEU A 598 42.56 9.40 1.87
CA LEU A 598 41.88 10.16 0.82
C LEU A 598 41.80 11.65 1.15
N CYS A 599 41.60 12.02 2.41
CA CYS A 599 41.57 13.43 2.83
C CYS A 599 42.91 14.13 2.60
N GLN A 600 44.03 13.40 2.73
CA GLN A 600 45.38 13.93 2.52
C GLN A 600 45.77 13.97 1.03
N ASN A 601 45.04 13.27 0.16
CA ASN A 601 45.34 13.20 -1.27
C ASN A 601 44.56 14.25 -2.07
N PRO A 602 45.22 15.28 -2.65
CA PRO A 602 44.55 16.32 -3.44
C PRO A 602 43.84 15.78 -4.69
N GLU A 603 44.29 14.65 -5.24
CA GLU A 603 43.74 14.00 -6.43
C GLU A 603 42.64 12.96 -6.11
N ALA A 604 42.32 12.76 -4.83
CA ALA A 604 41.24 11.85 -4.44
C ALA A 604 39.91 12.24 -5.10
N ARG A 605 39.17 11.23 -5.58
CA ARG A 605 37.84 11.43 -6.14
C ARG A 605 36.88 11.85 -5.05
N GLU A 606 36.13 12.91 -5.31
CA GLU A 606 35.14 13.43 -4.36
C GLU A 606 34.07 12.38 -4.00
N THR A 607 33.67 11.55 -4.98
CA THR A 607 32.70 10.47 -4.78
C THR A 607 33.14 9.46 -3.73
N ASP A 608 34.44 9.15 -3.64
CA ASP A 608 34.97 8.18 -2.68
C ASP A 608 34.96 8.74 -1.25
N LEU A 609 35.13 10.06 -1.10
CA LEU A 609 34.99 10.76 0.17
C LEU A 609 33.52 10.82 0.60
N LEU A 610 32.62 11.16 -0.32
CA LEU A 610 31.18 11.21 -0.07
C LEU A 610 30.63 9.84 0.38
N ASP A 611 31.03 8.76 -0.30
CA ASP A 611 30.64 7.38 0.08
C ASP A 611 31.08 7.04 1.51
N LEU A 612 32.33 7.34 1.87
CA LEU A 612 32.84 7.06 3.22
C LEU A 612 32.16 7.92 4.29
N ILE A 613 31.91 9.21 4.02
CA ILE A 613 31.17 10.08 4.93
C ILE A 613 29.75 9.56 5.13
N ASP A 614 29.08 9.15 4.04
CA ASP A 614 27.74 8.56 4.09
C ASP A 614 27.71 7.27 4.91
N CYS A 615 28.75 6.42 4.78
CA CYS A 615 28.93 5.24 5.63
C CYS A 615 29.13 5.61 7.11
N PHE A 616 29.90 6.66 7.42
CA PHE A 616 30.07 7.14 8.80
C PHE A 616 28.77 7.70 9.37
N CYS A 617 27.94 8.36 8.56
CA CYS A 617 26.59 8.76 8.96
C CYS A 617 25.73 7.53 9.31
N GLY A 618 25.81 6.45 8.54
CA GLY A 618 25.05 5.22 8.78
C GLY A 618 25.38 4.53 10.11
N ILE A 619 26.66 4.52 10.52
CA ILE A 619 27.08 3.88 11.78
C ILE A 619 26.95 4.79 13.01
N ALA A 620 26.68 6.09 12.81
CA ALA A 620 26.67 7.09 13.87
C ALA A 620 25.65 6.78 14.99
N ASP A 621 24.54 6.13 14.64
CA ASP A 621 23.50 5.77 15.60
C ASP A 621 23.91 4.63 16.54
N SER A 622 24.87 3.80 16.16
CA SER A 622 25.24 2.59 16.91
C SER A 622 26.60 2.70 17.60
N ILE A 623 27.57 3.40 17.01
CA ILE A 623 28.95 3.42 17.50
C ILE A 623 29.19 4.55 18.50
N GLN A 624 30.14 4.34 19.42
CA GLN A 624 30.55 5.33 20.40
C GLN A 624 31.21 6.56 19.75
N TYR A 625 30.89 7.75 20.29
CA TYR A 625 31.44 9.03 19.82
C TYR A 625 32.97 9.07 19.72
N GLN A 626 33.68 8.40 20.64
CA GLN A 626 35.14 8.37 20.69
C GLN A 626 35.76 7.86 19.38
N TYR A 627 35.06 6.96 18.68
CA TYR A 627 35.47 6.45 17.38
C TYR A 627 35.27 7.49 16.26
N LEU A 628 34.16 8.24 16.30
CA LEU A 628 33.78 9.22 15.26
C LEU A 628 34.48 10.57 15.43
N CYS A 629 34.86 10.95 16.64
CA CYS A 629 35.51 12.24 16.94
C CYS A 629 36.75 12.51 16.06
N PRO A 630 37.70 11.58 15.86
CA PRO A 630 38.82 11.81 14.96
C PRO A 630 38.40 12.01 13.50
N ILE A 631 37.33 11.34 13.05
CA ILE A 631 36.80 11.49 11.69
C ILE A 631 36.23 12.90 11.53
N LEU A 632 35.43 13.37 12.49
CA LEU A 632 34.89 14.75 12.51
C LEU A 632 36.01 15.80 12.46
N LYS A 633 37.07 15.62 13.26
CA LYS A 633 38.24 16.52 13.26
C LYS A 633 38.93 16.55 11.88
N THR A 634 39.13 15.40 11.24
CA THR A 634 39.66 15.33 9.87
C THR A 634 38.71 15.98 8.86
N SER A 635 37.40 15.81 9.02
CA SER A 635 36.39 16.40 8.12
C SER A 635 36.37 17.92 8.17
N VAL A 636 36.67 18.55 9.31
CA VAL A 636 36.76 20.02 9.38
C VAL A 636 37.90 20.55 8.51
N ALA A 637 39.03 19.82 8.42
CA ALA A 637 40.13 20.21 7.54
C ALA A 637 39.74 20.19 6.05
N LEU A 638 38.76 19.36 5.64
CA LEU A 638 38.26 19.34 4.26
C LEU A 638 37.62 20.65 3.83
N PHE A 639 36.99 21.41 4.76
CA PHE A 639 36.44 22.73 4.46
C PHE A 639 37.52 23.67 3.91
N SER A 640 38.75 23.56 4.41
CA SER A 640 39.87 24.38 3.95
C SER A 640 40.42 23.96 2.57
N MET A 641 40.43 22.66 2.28
CA MET A 641 41.04 22.06 1.08
C MET A 641 40.08 21.98 -0.10
N ARG A 642 38.76 21.95 0.13
CA ARG A 642 37.72 21.71 -0.89
C ARG A 642 36.60 22.77 -0.86
N LYS A 643 36.95 24.04 -0.62
CA LYS A 643 36.01 25.18 -0.46
C LYS A 643 34.92 25.33 -1.54
N GLY A 644 35.12 24.78 -2.73
CA GLY A 644 34.18 24.88 -3.86
C GLY A 644 33.15 23.74 -3.95
N SER A 645 33.27 22.66 -3.17
CA SER A 645 32.36 21.51 -3.26
C SER A 645 31.19 21.65 -2.26
N GLN A 646 30.02 22.02 -2.77
CA GLN A 646 28.78 22.01 -1.98
C GLN A 646 28.37 20.59 -1.51
N PRO A 647 28.47 19.53 -2.32
CA PRO A 647 28.12 18.18 -1.88
C PRO A 647 28.95 17.71 -0.68
N LEU A 648 30.27 17.94 -0.71
CA LEU A 648 31.16 17.52 0.38
C LEU A 648 30.88 18.31 1.67
N ILE A 649 30.66 19.62 1.55
CA ILE A 649 30.26 20.48 2.66
C ILE A 649 28.97 19.96 3.32
N SER A 650 27.94 19.66 2.50
CA SER A 650 26.68 19.10 2.97
C SER A 650 26.88 17.76 3.68
N ALA A 651 27.65 16.85 3.08
CA ALA A 651 27.89 15.53 3.66
C ALA A 651 28.61 15.62 5.03
N VAL A 652 29.56 16.55 5.18
CA VAL A 652 30.19 16.81 6.48
C VAL A 652 29.16 17.30 7.49
N PHE A 653 28.29 18.25 7.13
CA PHE A 653 27.21 18.69 8.02
C PHE A 653 26.26 17.56 8.40
N ASP A 654 25.92 16.67 7.47
CA ASP A 654 25.09 15.49 7.73
C ASP A 654 25.76 14.56 8.74
N LEU A 655 27.09 14.37 8.63
CA LEU A 655 27.86 13.59 9.60
C LEU A 655 27.87 14.23 11.00
N PHE A 656 28.02 15.56 11.07
CA PHE A 656 27.89 16.29 12.33
C PHE A 656 26.50 16.11 12.93
N ASN A 657 25.44 16.25 12.14
CA ASN A 657 24.07 16.08 12.58
C ASN A 657 23.80 14.65 13.07
N ALA A 658 24.20 13.64 12.28
CA ALA A 658 24.08 12.22 12.65
C ALA A 658 24.80 11.92 13.97
N THR A 659 26.01 12.43 14.15
CA THR A 659 26.79 12.21 15.38
C THR A 659 26.23 12.99 16.59
N THR A 660 25.65 14.17 16.36
CA THR A 660 25.19 15.06 17.43
C THR A 660 23.76 14.81 17.92
N LYS A 661 22.90 14.19 17.09
CA LYS A 661 21.52 13.84 17.45
C LYS A 661 21.41 13.02 18.75
N LYS A 662 22.40 12.17 19.06
CA LYS A 662 22.45 11.39 20.31
C LYS A 662 23.29 12.01 21.43
N THR A 663 23.95 13.15 21.23
CA THR A 663 24.82 13.74 22.28
C THR A 663 24.05 14.14 23.54
N SER A 664 22.74 14.39 23.43
CA SER A 664 21.84 14.59 24.58
C SER A 664 21.76 13.36 25.51
N LEU A 665 22.04 12.15 25.02
CA LEU A 665 22.11 10.92 25.82
C LEU A 665 23.53 10.64 26.37
N PHE A 666 24.56 11.32 25.85
CA PHE A 666 25.97 11.14 26.24
C PHE A 666 26.51 12.29 27.13
N LEU A 667 25.61 13.10 27.72
CA LEU A 667 25.92 14.25 28.57
C LEU A 667 26.79 13.93 29.80
N ASP A 668 26.93 12.66 30.17
CA ASP A 668 27.71 12.23 31.34
C ASP A 668 29.24 12.34 31.12
N ASN A 669 29.72 12.39 29.87
CA ASN A 669 31.15 12.49 29.58
C ASN A 669 31.56 13.92 29.17
N ARG A 670 31.87 14.77 30.17
CA ARG A 670 32.21 16.20 29.98
C ARG A 670 33.30 16.47 28.93
N SER A 671 34.25 15.56 28.74
CA SER A 671 35.31 15.71 27.74
C SER A 671 34.78 15.61 26.31
N CYS A 672 33.87 14.67 26.05
CA CYS A 672 33.26 14.46 24.73
C CYS A 672 32.39 15.66 24.33
N VAL A 673 31.63 16.22 25.27
CA VAL A 673 30.81 17.42 25.05
C VAL A 673 31.69 18.63 24.71
N ALA A 674 32.79 18.83 25.43
CA ALA A 674 33.74 19.91 25.13
C ALA A 674 34.40 19.78 23.74
N ASP A 675 34.78 18.56 23.34
CA ASP A 675 35.31 18.29 21.99
C ASP A 675 34.26 18.61 20.91
N ILE A 676 33.00 18.22 21.08
CA ILE A 676 31.92 18.51 20.12
C ILE A 676 31.71 20.01 19.96
N HIS A 677 31.66 20.74 21.08
CA HIS A 677 31.54 22.20 21.04
C HIS A 677 32.76 22.85 20.38
N SER A 678 33.97 22.37 20.65
CA SER A 678 35.19 22.90 20.01
C SER A 678 35.13 22.72 18.50
N VAL A 679 34.82 21.51 18.02
CA VAL A 679 34.76 21.21 16.58
C VAL A 679 33.60 21.96 15.92
N GLY A 680 32.45 22.09 16.59
CA GLY A 680 31.31 22.88 16.08
C GLY A 680 31.63 24.37 15.97
N VAL A 681 32.38 24.93 16.92
CA VAL A 681 32.87 26.32 16.87
C VAL A 681 33.87 26.52 15.72
N GLU A 682 34.78 25.57 15.47
CA GLU A 682 35.70 25.63 14.34
C GLU A 682 34.96 25.70 12.98
N ILE A 683 33.85 24.98 12.84
CA ILE A 683 33.00 25.05 11.64
C ILE A 683 32.36 26.42 11.48
N ILE A 684 31.83 27.00 12.57
CA ILE A 684 31.26 28.35 12.54
C ILE A 684 32.31 29.38 12.14
N PHE A 685 33.56 29.24 12.58
CA PHE A 685 34.65 30.15 12.19
C PHE A 685 35.10 30.00 10.72
N PHE A 686 34.74 28.89 10.05
CA PHE A 686 35.09 28.66 8.65
C PHE A 686 34.15 29.35 7.65
N PHE A 687 32.93 29.68 8.08
CA PHE A 687 31.92 30.43 7.31
C PHE A 687 31.89 31.90 7.75
#